data_AF-A0A812P4E9-F1
#
_entry.id   AF-A0A812P4E9-F1
#
_cell.length_a   1.000
_cell.length_b   1.000
_cell.length_c   1.000
_cell.angle_alpha   90.00
_cell.angle_beta   90.00
_cell.angle_gamma   90.00
#
_symmetry.space_group_name_H-M   'P 1'
#
loop_
_entity.id
_entity.type
_entity.pdbx_description
1 polymer ?
#
loop_
_entity_poly.entity_id
_entity_poly.type
_entity_poly.pdbx_seq_one_letter_code
_entity_poly.pdbx_strand_id
1 'polypeptide(L)'
;GQLNGYVLYDASTINQATSVSGALGVLMVDQSQLAGPIGAALTQAGLNQVEDVRGKSSDWVYDTYSQHFNRDLIYRQQPNKEFQLRSHAVLNAGFVFDETGATRDRFLAGQNDHSLVMGWGHQNDEGEFFASASANNLMTVPADHLQSAASTSRWEAAIPPRPAKADPQTPTNPNAHYVAFVMSDGDNAQWLTNDFATGDRWFGSPHRGDFPMTFDLTPALADVNPTALKHLYDEAAGDEAATSFVTAGGYGINYPSGLSDVAGFVEATVASMQRVDHNIISVLDVAYDRAALNALADRPEIDGVMFKTNSGGYADNNGDLYFRGDTPVMSVRHTLWDGITTPNSLLDSLNNAPRQATTNGASYSIVNVHPWSSSAAGGGLGDPMSNVDYIVKSLDPGVQVVTLDELFLHLRKNRATLVGQGVSDNLIGNPDFELLDPADPSRPSAWSYATGAGMTELLSSMDSDGVGSRAAAINAASADWRSNSVEVEAAADFLFTFDFKFVGVADGDGFRADARFFTAAGGEAAAFAGESVAFLDAADYADGEWHTYVINTQSPPNAGFADVRFSTYFGPFGGGQVIIDNVNLRPLVGVSGDYNGDGVVDAADYTVWRDALGRKVSPGASADGDRNGRVEQEDYEVWRAAYGSRSTDAASVPAHSASLFSQANVMNHPFRLLQAAVVVAVLPFASEAAGLANLVNNGDFEVLELDEFDTPVVNDYGNAEPASWFFKETTPAQTATPAVQLIGDDDADGDGVHSYALNFYEVSVGGFSFPGEADIRSQAIEVIAGEELTWSFSYKLLGVDQGQGDEFRADLRFFEDLSATDTSSTGSAFIFEDVFYSSEATVPDGEWQTLTRQFTVPYDSPEPGDDSRPAAGTTVYADVRFSINAFTSFGGGQVRFDDITVTRPVSADYNGDGVVDAADYTVWRDTQGSETDLTADGTGDGVVDIADYNRWAVEYGSTVAPSASMAIPEPASLVATTLALLLAGSTMAAPPIKIMYRKPLANPADEQGFTLVELLVVIAIIGILVALLLPAVQAAREAARRTQCVNQLKQMGLACQNLANTYNFFPTGGDKRWPNIENYVRGDNPNGPKTQGLGWAFQILPYLEENAIHGLTTQAALDA
;
A
#
# COMPACT_ATOMS: atom_id res chain seq x y z
N GLY A 1 -40.97 9.96 -13.52
CA GLY A 1 -41.52 11.33 -13.43
C GLY A 1 -42.44 11.58 -14.62
N GLN A 2 -42.73 12.84 -14.93
CA GLN A 2 -43.00 13.21 -16.34
C GLN A 2 -41.65 13.30 -17.06
N LEU A 3 -41.64 13.04 -18.37
CA LEU A 3 -40.45 13.20 -19.21
C LEU A 3 -40.32 14.68 -19.58
N ASN A 4 -39.11 15.23 -19.53
CA ASN A 4 -38.89 16.68 -19.72
C ASN A 4 -38.90 17.11 -21.21
N GLY A 5 -38.87 16.16 -22.14
CA GLY A 5 -38.80 16.37 -23.58
C GLY A 5 -37.93 15.28 -24.23
N TYR A 6 -37.26 15.62 -25.33
CA TYR A 6 -36.29 14.74 -25.98
C TYR A 6 -34.98 15.43 -26.40
N VAL A 7 -33.90 14.64 -26.51
CA VAL A 7 -32.65 14.99 -27.19
C VAL A 7 -32.62 14.34 -28.57
N LEU A 8 -32.33 15.14 -29.60
CA LEU A 8 -32.25 14.71 -30.99
C LEU A 8 -30.81 14.27 -31.34
N TYR A 9 -30.67 13.09 -31.95
CA TYR A 9 -29.37 12.52 -32.30
C TYR A 9 -29.37 11.81 -33.67
N ASP A 10 -28.19 11.36 -34.08
CA ASP A 10 -27.96 10.51 -35.26
C ASP A 10 -27.01 9.35 -34.90
N ALA A 11 -26.85 8.37 -35.79
CA ALA A 11 -26.01 7.20 -35.55
C ALA A 11 -24.54 7.48 -35.14
N SER A 12 -24.01 8.68 -35.39
CA SER A 12 -22.66 9.08 -34.93
C SER A 12 -22.64 9.71 -33.53
N THR A 13 -23.80 10.12 -33.02
CA THR A 13 -23.94 10.93 -31.79
C THR A 13 -24.77 10.26 -30.68
N ILE A 14 -24.92 8.94 -30.76
CA ILE A 14 -25.69 8.13 -29.80
C ILE A 14 -25.08 8.14 -28.37
N ASN A 15 -23.76 8.21 -28.22
CA ASN A 15 -23.10 8.31 -26.91
C ASN A 15 -23.46 9.63 -26.21
N GLN A 16 -23.30 10.73 -26.94
CA GLN A 16 -23.65 12.10 -26.54
C GLN A 16 -25.14 12.20 -26.16
N ALA A 17 -26.00 11.55 -26.94
CA ALA A 17 -27.44 11.46 -26.65
C ALA A 17 -27.74 10.65 -25.38
N THR A 18 -26.99 9.58 -25.12
CA THR A 18 -27.13 8.75 -23.92
C THR A 18 -26.78 9.56 -22.67
N SER A 19 -25.64 10.24 -22.68
CA SER A 19 -25.20 11.12 -21.58
C SER A 19 -26.21 12.25 -21.31
N VAL A 20 -26.62 12.99 -22.34
CA VAL A 20 -27.56 14.12 -22.21
C VAL A 20 -28.97 13.65 -21.79
N SER A 21 -29.39 12.46 -22.22
CA SER A 21 -30.64 11.83 -21.79
C SER A 21 -30.69 11.59 -20.28
N GLY A 22 -29.60 11.04 -19.71
CA GLY A 22 -29.43 10.86 -18.27
C GLY A 22 -29.39 12.18 -17.51
N ALA A 23 -28.52 13.10 -17.93
CA ALA A 23 -28.31 14.40 -17.27
C ALA A 23 -29.58 15.28 -17.18
N LEU A 24 -30.47 15.22 -18.19
CA LEU A 24 -31.65 16.10 -18.28
C LEU A 24 -33.00 15.39 -18.04
N GLY A 25 -33.03 14.06 -17.94
CA GLY A 25 -34.27 13.29 -17.81
C GLY A 25 -35.16 13.37 -19.06
N VAL A 26 -34.55 13.29 -20.24
CA VAL A 26 -35.21 13.42 -21.56
C VAL A 26 -35.08 12.14 -22.39
N LEU A 27 -36.01 11.90 -23.32
CA LEU A 27 -35.91 10.75 -24.24
C LEU A 27 -34.79 10.94 -25.27
N MET A 28 -34.10 9.87 -25.65
CA MET A 28 -33.28 9.84 -26.87
C MET A 28 -34.19 9.64 -28.09
N VAL A 29 -34.02 10.43 -29.16
CA VAL A 29 -34.77 10.28 -30.42
C VAL A 29 -33.83 10.39 -31.63
N ASP A 30 -33.77 9.34 -32.44
CA ASP A 30 -32.97 9.35 -33.68
C ASP A 30 -33.66 10.18 -34.77
N GLN A 31 -32.88 10.95 -35.52
CA GLN A 31 -33.38 11.84 -36.59
C GLN A 31 -34.26 11.13 -37.62
N SER A 32 -33.97 9.87 -37.97
CA SER A 32 -34.76 9.11 -38.95
C SER A 32 -36.18 8.81 -38.45
N GLN A 33 -36.36 8.70 -37.12
CA GLN A 33 -37.65 8.40 -36.48
C GLN A 33 -38.54 9.64 -36.31
N LEU A 34 -37.95 10.84 -36.32
CA LEU A 34 -38.64 12.11 -36.10
C LEU A 34 -39.68 12.44 -37.20
N ALA A 35 -39.50 11.91 -38.42
CA ALA A 35 -40.47 12.06 -39.52
C ALA A 35 -41.59 10.99 -39.51
N GLY A 36 -41.53 10.02 -38.59
CA GLY A 36 -42.44 8.87 -38.50
C GLY A 36 -43.39 8.92 -37.30
N PRO A 37 -43.98 7.76 -36.92
CA PRO A 37 -44.92 7.66 -35.79
C PRO A 37 -44.37 8.19 -34.46
N ILE A 38 -43.06 8.08 -34.24
CA ILE A 38 -42.39 8.57 -33.02
C ILE A 38 -42.45 10.11 -32.93
N GLY A 39 -42.18 10.84 -34.03
CA GLY A 39 -42.35 12.30 -34.07
C GLY A 39 -43.79 12.75 -33.82
N ALA A 40 -44.76 12.00 -34.35
CA ALA A 40 -46.18 12.21 -34.07
C ALA A 40 -46.53 11.98 -32.58
N ALA A 41 -46.03 10.89 -31.99
CA ALA A 41 -46.26 10.54 -30.59
C ALA A 41 -45.62 11.57 -29.62
N LEU A 42 -44.40 12.04 -29.90
CA LEU A 42 -43.74 13.12 -29.14
C LEU A 42 -44.58 14.41 -29.16
N THR A 43 -45.07 14.78 -30.35
CA THR A 43 -45.95 15.95 -30.54
C THR A 43 -47.26 15.79 -29.77
N GLN A 44 -47.89 14.62 -29.82
CA GLN A 44 -49.13 14.30 -29.10
C GLN A 44 -48.94 14.29 -27.57
N ALA A 45 -47.77 13.85 -27.09
CA ALA A 45 -47.39 13.86 -25.68
C ALA A 45 -46.96 15.25 -25.16
N GLY A 46 -46.79 16.24 -26.06
CA GLY A 46 -46.29 17.57 -25.71
C GLY A 46 -44.79 17.61 -25.39
N LEU A 47 -44.03 16.60 -25.80
CA LEU A 47 -42.59 16.48 -25.56
C LEU A 47 -41.83 17.27 -26.63
N ASN A 48 -41.31 18.43 -26.25
CA ASN A 48 -40.49 19.28 -27.11
C ASN A 48 -39.05 18.77 -27.20
N GLN A 49 -38.34 19.19 -28.25
CA GLN A 49 -36.89 19.05 -28.32
C GLN A 49 -36.26 19.96 -27.25
N VAL A 50 -35.43 19.38 -26.38
CA VAL A 50 -34.68 20.08 -25.33
C VAL A 50 -33.26 20.37 -25.79
N GLU A 51 -32.66 19.44 -26.55
CA GLU A 51 -31.30 19.57 -27.07
C GLU A 51 -31.15 18.86 -28.42
N ASP A 52 -30.15 19.26 -29.20
CA ASP A 52 -29.68 18.64 -30.44
C ASP A 52 -28.20 18.28 -30.28
N VAL A 53 -27.84 16.99 -30.27
CA VAL A 53 -26.43 16.57 -30.11
C VAL A 53 -25.74 16.23 -31.44
N ARG A 54 -26.45 16.31 -32.56
CA ARG A 54 -25.92 15.96 -33.89
C ARG A 54 -24.71 16.84 -34.24
N GLY A 55 -23.61 16.18 -34.61
CA GLY A 55 -22.33 16.85 -34.89
C GLY A 55 -21.59 17.45 -33.67
N LYS A 56 -22.02 17.17 -32.43
CA LYS A 56 -21.30 17.60 -31.21
C LYS A 56 -20.39 16.49 -30.68
N SER A 57 -19.23 16.86 -30.14
CA SER A 57 -18.24 15.91 -29.59
C SER A 57 -18.55 15.48 -28.15
N SER A 58 -17.89 14.42 -27.70
CA SER A 58 -17.90 14.00 -26.29
C SER A 58 -17.32 15.08 -25.37
N ASP A 59 -16.25 15.77 -25.78
CA ASP A 59 -15.73 16.93 -25.04
C ASP A 59 -16.80 18.01 -24.84
N TRP A 60 -17.56 18.37 -25.88
CA TRP A 60 -18.61 19.37 -25.73
C TRP A 60 -19.70 18.93 -24.74
N VAL A 61 -20.09 17.65 -24.76
CA VAL A 61 -21.05 17.09 -23.79
C VAL A 61 -20.47 17.08 -22.38
N TYR A 62 -19.21 16.67 -22.23
CA TYR A 62 -18.50 16.67 -20.96
C TYR A 62 -18.44 18.08 -20.37
N ASP A 63 -17.91 19.03 -21.13
CA ASP A 63 -17.73 20.42 -20.68
C ASP A 63 -19.07 21.13 -20.42
N THR A 64 -20.13 20.82 -21.18
CA THR A 64 -21.46 21.44 -21.00
C THR A 64 -22.28 20.85 -19.85
N TYR A 65 -22.15 19.55 -19.57
CA TYR A 65 -23.01 18.84 -18.60
C TYR A 65 -22.26 18.13 -17.46
N SER A 66 -20.94 18.32 -17.33
CA SER A 66 -20.08 17.81 -16.25
C SER A 66 -20.66 17.90 -14.84
N GLN A 67 -21.37 18.99 -14.52
CA GLN A 67 -22.05 19.20 -13.22
C GLN A 67 -23.29 18.33 -12.98
N HIS A 68 -23.77 17.62 -14.01
CA HIS A 68 -24.96 16.75 -13.97
C HIS A 68 -24.60 15.26 -14.07
N PHE A 69 -23.34 14.92 -14.39
CA PHE A 69 -22.91 13.54 -14.47
C PHE A 69 -22.52 12.99 -13.10
N ASN A 70 -22.84 11.72 -12.89
CA ASN A 70 -22.32 10.95 -11.76
C ASN A 70 -20.78 10.81 -11.91
N ARG A 71 -20.05 10.97 -10.79
CA ARG A 71 -18.59 10.86 -10.69
C ARG A 71 -18.12 9.51 -10.15
N ASP A 72 -19.06 8.68 -9.73
CA ASP A 72 -18.83 7.32 -9.24
C ASP A 72 -19.04 6.25 -10.35
N LEU A 73 -19.54 6.67 -11.53
CA LEU A 73 -19.97 5.79 -12.63
C LEU A 73 -19.77 6.44 -14.01
N ILE A 74 -18.67 6.10 -14.70
CA ILE A 74 -18.40 6.45 -16.10
C ILE A 74 -18.61 5.23 -17.02
N TYR A 75 -18.86 5.46 -18.32
CA TYR A 75 -19.27 4.40 -19.25
C TYR A 75 -18.46 4.44 -20.55
N ARG A 76 -17.73 3.37 -20.86
CA ARG A 76 -17.10 3.17 -22.18
C ARG A 76 -17.97 2.27 -23.04
N GLN A 77 -18.48 2.81 -24.16
CA GLN A 77 -19.42 2.11 -25.02
C GLN A 77 -19.30 2.50 -26.49
N GLN A 78 -19.10 1.52 -27.36
CA GLN A 78 -19.01 1.74 -28.81
C GLN A 78 -20.34 2.30 -29.39
N PRO A 79 -20.30 3.30 -30.29
CA PRO A 79 -21.51 3.82 -30.96
C PRO A 79 -22.33 2.76 -31.72
N ASN A 80 -21.71 1.66 -32.15
CA ASN A 80 -22.38 0.56 -32.85
C ASN A 80 -23.23 -0.35 -31.92
N LYS A 81 -23.03 -0.28 -30.59
CA LYS A 81 -23.80 -1.02 -29.57
C LYS A 81 -25.03 -0.18 -29.20
N GLU A 82 -26.13 -0.42 -29.93
CA GLU A 82 -27.36 0.41 -29.92
C GLU A 82 -28.15 0.37 -28.59
N PHE A 83 -28.15 -0.76 -27.89
CA PHE A 83 -29.05 -0.98 -26.72
C PHE A 83 -28.32 -1.37 -25.43
N GLN A 84 -27.16 -2.01 -25.57
CA GLN A 84 -26.38 -2.56 -24.47
C GLN A 84 -25.82 -1.43 -23.60
N LEU A 85 -25.85 -1.63 -22.28
CA LEU A 85 -25.38 -0.70 -21.22
C LEU A 85 -26.04 0.69 -21.15
N ARG A 86 -26.50 1.29 -22.27
CA ARG A 86 -27.02 2.67 -22.37
C ARG A 86 -28.17 2.96 -21.41
N SER A 87 -29.06 2.01 -21.21
CA SER A 87 -30.15 2.15 -20.24
C SER A 87 -29.65 2.33 -18.79
N HIS A 88 -28.52 1.71 -18.44
CA HIS A 88 -27.87 1.85 -17.14
C HIS A 88 -27.17 3.20 -17.00
N ALA A 89 -26.52 3.68 -18.07
CA ALA A 89 -25.94 5.02 -18.12
C ALA A 89 -27.02 6.10 -17.93
N VAL A 90 -28.14 6.03 -18.66
CA VAL A 90 -29.26 6.97 -18.51
C VAL A 90 -29.87 6.92 -17.11
N LEU A 91 -30.04 5.72 -16.53
CA LEU A 91 -30.59 5.54 -15.18
C LEU A 91 -29.75 6.22 -14.09
N ASN A 92 -28.42 6.22 -14.25
CA ASN A 92 -27.48 6.69 -13.24
C ASN A 92 -26.83 8.05 -13.61
N ALA A 93 -27.35 8.76 -14.61
CA ALA A 93 -26.79 9.99 -15.17
C ALA A 93 -25.28 9.87 -15.49
N GLY A 94 -24.87 8.74 -16.05
CA GLY A 94 -23.48 8.46 -16.41
C GLY A 94 -23.05 9.13 -17.71
N PHE A 95 -21.79 9.56 -17.77
CA PHE A 95 -21.16 10.03 -19.00
C PHE A 95 -20.69 8.84 -19.85
N VAL A 96 -21.07 8.83 -21.13
CA VAL A 96 -20.76 7.78 -22.11
C VAL A 96 -19.78 8.27 -23.17
N PHE A 97 -18.67 7.55 -23.35
CA PHE A 97 -17.60 7.84 -24.31
C PHE A 97 -17.14 6.57 -25.06
N ASP A 98 -16.35 6.72 -26.14
CA ASP A 98 -15.65 5.61 -26.83
C ASP A 98 -14.19 5.96 -27.22
N GLU A 99 -13.79 7.21 -26.98
CA GLU A 99 -12.50 7.80 -27.28
C GLU A 99 -11.31 7.06 -26.61
N THR A 100 -10.11 7.33 -27.13
CA THR A 100 -8.83 6.70 -26.73
C THR A 100 -7.75 7.76 -26.47
N GLY A 101 -6.65 7.35 -25.83
CA GLY A 101 -5.53 8.25 -25.49
C GLY A 101 -5.97 9.45 -24.65
N ALA A 102 -5.31 10.60 -24.83
CA ALA A 102 -5.47 11.77 -23.97
C ALA A 102 -6.92 12.27 -23.77
N THR A 103 -7.84 12.04 -24.72
CA THR A 103 -9.26 12.38 -24.56
C THR A 103 -10.00 11.39 -23.64
N ARG A 104 -9.67 10.09 -23.68
CA ARG A 104 -10.10 9.12 -22.65
C ARG A 104 -9.52 9.53 -21.30
N ASP A 105 -8.20 9.73 -21.25
CA ASP A 105 -7.49 9.97 -19.99
C ASP A 105 -8.05 11.22 -19.28
N ARG A 106 -8.38 12.27 -20.03
CA ARG A 106 -9.12 13.47 -19.57
C ARG A 106 -10.47 13.16 -18.89
N PHE A 107 -11.22 12.18 -19.39
CA PHE A 107 -12.54 11.81 -18.85
C PHE A 107 -12.42 10.90 -17.62
N LEU A 108 -11.42 10.01 -17.60
CA LEU A 108 -11.12 9.14 -16.45
C LEU A 108 -10.58 9.98 -15.27
N ALA A 109 -9.60 10.85 -15.51
CA ALA A 109 -9.03 11.80 -14.53
C ALA A 109 -10.02 12.84 -13.96
N GLY A 110 -11.28 12.80 -14.39
CA GLY A 110 -12.36 13.61 -13.85
C GLY A 110 -13.42 12.81 -13.08
N GLN A 111 -13.22 11.53 -12.82
CA GLN A 111 -14.06 10.77 -11.89
C GLN A 111 -13.51 10.88 -10.46
N ASN A 112 -14.22 10.30 -9.49
CA ASN A 112 -13.70 10.11 -8.14
C ASN A 112 -12.78 8.88 -8.10
N ASP A 113 -11.81 8.85 -7.18
CA ASP A 113 -11.01 7.64 -6.92
C ASP A 113 -11.91 6.45 -6.55
N HIS A 114 -11.49 5.23 -6.94
CA HIS A 114 -12.21 3.96 -6.73
C HIS A 114 -13.60 3.91 -7.36
N SER A 115 -13.91 4.83 -8.29
CA SER A 115 -15.16 4.82 -9.06
C SER A 115 -15.15 3.77 -10.19
N LEU A 116 -16.33 3.52 -10.74
CA LEU A 116 -16.58 2.41 -11.64
C LEU A 116 -16.60 2.83 -13.11
N VAL A 117 -15.76 2.16 -13.91
CA VAL A 117 -15.76 2.22 -15.37
C VAL A 117 -16.60 1.06 -15.91
N MET A 118 -17.82 1.36 -16.36
CA MET A 118 -18.73 0.36 -16.91
C MET A 118 -18.48 0.20 -18.42
N GLY A 119 -18.11 -1.01 -18.84
CA GLY A 119 -17.71 -1.27 -20.23
C GLY A 119 -16.23 -0.98 -20.49
N TRP A 120 -15.70 -1.49 -21.60
CA TRP A 120 -14.26 -1.60 -21.81
C TRP A 120 -13.77 -1.19 -23.20
N GLY A 121 -14.60 -1.22 -24.25
CA GLY A 121 -14.28 -0.59 -25.55
C GLY A 121 -13.94 -1.57 -26.66
N HIS A 122 -12.71 -1.55 -27.19
CA HIS A 122 -12.32 -2.29 -28.39
C HIS A 122 -11.30 -3.39 -28.04
N GLN A 123 -11.48 -4.59 -28.59
CA GLN A 123 -10.62 -5.77 -28.29
C GLN A 123 -9.11 -5.56 -28.53
N ASN A 124 -8.71 -4.50 -29.24
CA ASN A 124 -7.31 -4.19 -29.53
C ASN A 124 -6.68 -3.18 -28.55
N ASP A 125 -7.47 -2.59 -27.63
CA ASP A 125 -6.99 -1.57 -26.67
C ASP A 125 -7.18 -1.94 -25.18
N GLU A 126 -7.54 -3.19 -24.90
CA GLU A 126 -7.79 -3.75 -23.56
C GLU A 126 -6.70 -3.42 -22.52
N GLY A 127 -5.45 -3.82 -22.81
CA GLY A 127 -4.32 -3.59 -21.91
C GLY A 127 -4.01 -2.12 -21.67
N GLU A 128 -4.14 -1.29 -22.71
CA GLU A 128 -3.97 0.18 -22.59
C GLU A 128 -5.12 0.80 -21.79
N PHE A 129 -6.33 0.28 -21.93
CA PHE A 129 -7.53 0.77 -21.25
C PHE A 129 -7.50 0.46 -19.75
N PHE A 130 -7.23 -0.79 -19.37
CA PHE A 130 -7.16 -1.17 -17.96
C PHE A 130 -5.96 -0.51 -17.25
N ALA A 131 -4.83 -0.32 -17.94
CA ALA A 131 -3.70 0.45 -17.40
C ALA A 131 -4.06 1.93 -17.21
N SER A 132 -4.73 2.57 -18.18
CA SER A 132 -5.20 3.95 -18.07
C SER A 132 -6.26 4.13 -16.96
N ALA A 133 -7.19 3.18 -16.81
CA ALA A 133 -8.16 3.20 -15.71
C ALA A 133 -7.48 3.06 -14.34
N SER A 134 -6.56 2.11 -14.20
CA SER A 134 -5.81 1.89 -12.94
C SER A 134 -4.94 3.10 -12.58
N ALA A 135 -4.30 3.75 -13.57
CA ALA A 135 -3.54 4.98 -13.39
C ALA A 135 -4.38 6.21 -12.95
N ASN A 136 -5.71 6.07 -12.92
CA ASN A 136 -6.65 7.05 -12.36
C ASN A 136 -7.43 6.47 -11.16
N ASN A 137 -6.94 5.38 -10.55
CA ASN A 137 -7.56 4.62 -9.45
C ASN A 137 -8.97 4.08 -9.78
N LEU A 138 -9.28 3.76 -11.04
CA LEU A 138 -10.63 3.41 -11.50
C LEU A 138 -10.82 1.92 -11.83
N MET A 139 -11.87 1.33 -11.26
CA MET A 139 -12.16 -0.10 -11.40
C MET A 139 -13.02 -0.39 -12.62
N THR A 140 -12.55 -1.24 -13.53
CA THR A 140 -13.26 -1.54 -14.79
C THR A 140 -14.12 -2.80 -14.69
N VAL A 141 -15.41 -2.68 -15.04
CA VAL A 141 -16.36 -3.80 -15.10
C VAL A 141 -16.73 -4.06 -16.56
N PRO A 142 -16.24 -5.15 -17.20
CA PRO A 142 -16.56 -5.48 -18.59
C PRO A 142 -18.07 -5.73 -18.81
N ALA A 143 -18.74 -4.68 -19.27
CA ALA A 143 -20.20 -4.58 -19.31
C ALA A 143 -20.73 -3.98 -20.62
N ASP A 144 -19.93 -3.86 -21.68
CA ASP A 144 -20.35 -3.13 -22.88
C ASP A 144 -21.34 -3.92 -23.78
N HIS A 145 -21.42 -5.24 -23.62
CA HIS A 145 -22.50 -6.09 -24.12
C HIS A 145 -23.66 -6.29 -23.13
N LEU A 146 -23.57 -5.75 -21.91
CA LEU A 146 -24.53 -5.99 -20.82
C LEU A 146 -25.95 -5.52 -21.20
N GLN A 147 -26.93 -6.40 -21.04
CA GLN A 147 -28.34 -6.14 -21.33
C GLN A 147 -29.16 -6.04 -20.05
N SER A 148 -30.29 -5.34 -20.11
CA SER A 148 -31.29 -5.24 -19.03
C SER A 148 -30.85 -4.68 -17.67
N ALA A 149 -29.57 -4.32 -17.49
CA ALA A 149 -28.98 -3.83 -16.24
C ALA A 149 -29.81 -2.78 -15.50
N ALA A 150 -30.37 -1.80 -16.20
CA ALA A 150 -31.22 -0.76 -15.61
C ALA A 150 -32.51 -1.27 -14.92
N SER A 151 -32.93 -2.50 -15.24
CA SER A 151 -34.04 -3.20 -14.60
C SER A 151 -33.55 -4.21 -13.56
N THR A 152 -32.52 -5.00 -13.88
CA THR A 152 -32.00 -6.06 -12.99
C THR A 152 -31.26 -5.51 -11.77
N SER A 153 -30.61 -4.34 -11.86
CA SER A 153 -29.99 -3.66 -10.71
C SER A 153 -30.99 -3.07 -9.71
N ARG A 154 -32.29 -3.19 -10.00
CA ARG A 154 -33.39 -2.79 -9.10
C ARG A 154 -34.17 -4.00 -8.56
N TRP A 155 -33.66 -5.22 -8.74
CA TRP A 155 -34.26 -6.44 -8.20
C TRP A 155 -33.67 -6.76 -6.82
N GLU A 156 -34.52 -6.80 -5.79
CA GLU A 156 -34.14 -7.23 -4.44
C GLU A 156 -34.06 -8.77 -4.41
N ALA A 157 -32.85 -9.33 -4.22
CA ALA A 157 -32.65 -10.77 -4.05
C ALA A 157 -31.76 -11.04 -2.83
N ALA A 158 -32.16 -11.99 -1.98
CA ALA A 158 -31.34 -12.46 -0.87
C ALA A 158 -30.30 -13.46 -1.41
N ILE A 159 -29.06 -13.03 -1.54
CA ILE A 159 -27.92 -13.87 -1.91
C ILE A 159 -27.67 -14.86 -0.74
N PRO A 160 -27.62 -16.18 -0.98
CA PRO A 160 -27.27 -17.17 0.05
C PRO A 160 -25.76 -17.10 0.37
N PRO A 161 -25.29 -17.76 1.45
CA PRO A 161 -23.85 -17.99 1.63
C PRO A 161 -23.22 -18.66 0.41
N ARG A 162 -21.94 -18.38 0.15
CA ARG A 162 -21.20 -18.96 -0.98
C ARG A 162 -21.08 -20.48 -0.80
N PRO A 163 -21.38 -21.30 -1.84
CA PRO A 163 -21.20 -22.75 -1.78
C PRO A 163 -19.71 -23.15 -1.72
N ALA A 164 -19.45 -24.43 -1.44
CA ALA A 164 -18.12 -25.06 -1.53
C ALA A 164 -16.98 -24.44 -0.71
N LYS A 165 -17.29 -23.68 0.36
CA LYS A 165 -16.31 -23.31 1.39
C LYS A 165 -15.67 -24.57 1.98
N ALA A 166 -14.34 -24.63 1.95
CA ALA A 166 -13.59 -25.80 2.42
C ALA A 166 -13.76 -26.02 3.93
N ASP A 167 -14.02 -27.27 4.36
CA ASP A 167 -14.14 -27.62 5.78
C ASP A 167 -12.76 -27.51 6.48
N PRO A 168 -12.59 -26.65 7.50
CA PRO A 168 -11.35 -26.56 8.26
C PRO A 168 -10.86 -27.90 8.84
N GLN A 169 -11.71 -28.93 8.96
CA GLN A 169 -11.33 -30.27 9.40
C GLN A 169 -10.80 -31.20 8.30
N THR A 170 -10.86 -30.85 7.00
CA THR A 170 -10.36 -31.71 5.90
C THR A 170 -8.88 -32.04 6.08
N PRO A 171 -8.48 -33.33 6.19
CA PRO A 171 -7.09 -33.69 6.45
C PRO A 171 -6.22 -33.63 5.18
N THR A 172 -5.03 -33.06 5.28
CA THR A 172 -4.01 -33.11 4.21
C THR A 172 -3.60 -34.56 3.93
N ASN A 173 -3.59 -34.96 2.65
CA ASN A 173 -2.88 -36.15 2.19
C ASN A 173 -1.42 -35.78 1.88
N PRO A 174 -0.41 -36.22 2.66
CA PRO A 174 0.98 -35.84 2.43
C PRO A 174 1.55 -36.41 1.11
N ASN A 175 0.91 -37.44 0.54
CA ASN A 175 1.34 -38.10 -0.71
C ASN A 175 0.53 -37.62 -1.94
N ALA A 176 -0.08 -36.43 -1.87
CA ALA A 176 -0.85 -35.84 -2.97
C ALA A 176 -0.04 -34.79 -3.75
N HIS A 177 -0.39 -34.63 -5.02
CA HIS A 177 -0.28 -33.37 -5.75
C HIS A 177 -1.66 -32.72 -5.80
N TYR A 178 -1.83 -31.50 -5.26
CA TYR A 178 -3.13 -30.81 -5.22
C TYR A 178 -3.33 -29.91 -6.44
N VAL A 179 -4.50 -30.01 -7.08
CA VAL A 179 -4.83 -29.26 -8.31
C VAL A 179 -6.16 -28.53 -8.15
N ALA A 180 -6.15 -27.22 -8.36
CA ALA A 180 -7.38 -26.43 -8.50
C ALA A 180 -7.53 -25.96 -9.95
N PHE A 181 -8.64 -26.31 -10.58
CA PHE A 181 -9.05 -25.75 -11.88
C PHE A 181 -9.88 -24.48 -11.63
N VAL A 182 -9.43 -23.36 -12.19
CA VAL A 182 -10.06 -22.04 -12.05
C VAL A 182 -10.45 -21.53 -13.42
N MET A 183 -11.75 -21.38 -13.71
CA MET A 183 -12.19 -20.80 -14.97
C MET A 183 -12.03 -19.28 -14.94
N SER A 184 -11.37 -18.72 -15.96
CA SER A 184 -11.09 -17.29 -16.07
C SER A 184 -12.28 -16.47 -16.60
N ASP A 185 -12.07 -15.16 -16.77
CA ASP A 185 -13.01 -14.21 -17.37
C ASP A 185 -14.29 -14.00 -16.54
N GLY A 186 -14.26 -14.31 -15.24
CA GLY A 186 -15.40 -14.09 -14.34
C GLY A 186 -15.55 -12.65 -13.87
N ASP A 187 -14.58 -11.79 -14.15
CA ASP A 187 -14.75 -10.33 -14.18
C ASP A 187 -15.88 -9.87 -15.13
N ASN A 188 -16.18 -10.69 -16.15
CA ASN A 188 -16.89 -10.30 -17.35
C ASN A 188 -18.41 -10.31 -17.13
N ALA A 189 -18.92 -9.29 -16.42
CA ALA A 189 -20.32 -9.18 -15.99
C ALA A 189 -21.35 -9.38 -17.13
N GLN A 190 -21.02 -8.98 -18.35
CA GLN A 190 -21.84 -9.21 -19.56
C GLN A 190 -21.95 -10.69 -19.98
N TRP A 191 -20.98 -11.55 -19.67
CA TRP A 191 -21.03 -13.00 -19.89
C TRP A 191 -21.81 -13.70 -18.78
N LEU A 192 -21.49 -13.38 -17.51
CA LEU A 192 -22.16 -13.92 -16.32
C LEU A 192 -23.68 -13.71 -16.36
N THR A 193 -24.15 -12.62 -16.97
CA THR A 193 -25.57 -12.27 -17.10
C THR A 193 -26.25 -12.74 -18.39
N ASN A 194 -25.52 -13.42 -19.29
CA ASN A 194 -26.03 -13.94 -20.57
C ASN A 194 -26.19 -15.47 -20.51
N ASP A 195 -25.33 -16.20 -21.21
CA ASP A 195 -25.38 -17.66 -21.37
C ASP A 195 -24.42 -18.42 -20.44
N PHE A 196 -23.69 -17.74 -19.55
CA PHE A 196 -22.85 -18.39 -18.54
C PHE A 196 -23.62 -19.42 -17.68
N ALA A 197 -24.75 -19.02 -17.09
CA ALA A 197 -25.53 -19.89 -16.22
C ALA A 197 -26.25 -21.06 -16.95
N THR A 198 -26.33 -21.04 -18.28
CA THR A 198 -27.23 -21.93 -19.06
C THR A 198 -26.59 -22.60 -20.28
N GLY A 199 -25.33 -22.30 -20.59
CA GLY A 199 -24.60 -22.84 -21.74
C GLY A 199 -23.73 -24.04 -21.39
N ASP A 200 -23.84 -25.10 -22.20
CA ASP A 200 -23.22 -26.42 -21.98
C ASP A 200 -21.67 -26.42 -21.87
N ARG A 201 -20.99 -25.30 -22.15
CA ARG A 201 -19.52 -25.17 -22.22
C ARG A 201 -18.83 -24.81 -20.89
N TRP A 202 -19.57 -24.27 -19.92
CA TRP A 202 -19.04 -23.59 -18.73
C TRP A 202 -19.93 -23.87 -17.50
N PHE A 203 -20.41 -22.89 -16.75
CA PHE A 203 -21.25 -23.17 -15.57
C PHE A 203 -22.58 -23.91 -15.87
N GLY A 204 -23.15 -23.70 -17.06
CA GLY A 204 -24.29 -24.50 -17.55
C GLY A 204 -23.94 -25.90 -18.06
N SER A 205 -22.68 -26.35 -17.94
CA SER A 205 -22.23 -27.63 -18.50
C SER A 205 -22.85 -28.84 -17.80
N PRO A 206 -23.21 -29.93 -18.54
CA PRO A 206 -23.60 -31.20 -17.94
C PRO A 206 -22.47 -31.88 -17.14
N HIS A 207 -21.25 -31.35 -17.17
CA HIS A 207 -20.11 -31.78 -16.35
C HIS A 207 -19.91 -30.93 -15.07
N ARG A 208 -20.73 -29.90 -14.82
CA ARG A 208 -20.69 -29.20 -13.52
C ARG A 208 -21.11 -30.19 -12.42
N GLY A 209 -20.29 -30.31 -11.37
CA GLY A 209 -20.53 -31.24 -10.27
C GLY A 209 -20.04 -32.68 -10.51
N ASP A 210 -19.49 -33.03 -11.68
CA ASP A 210 -18.76 -34.31 -11.90
C ASP A 210 -17.41 -34.31 -11.13
N PHE A 211 -16.82 -33.13 -10.90
CA PHE A 211 -15.51 -32.91 -10.27
C PHE A 211 -15.44 -31.52 -9.58
N PRO A 212 -14.53 -31.31 -8.60
CA PRO A 212 -14.35 -30.00 -7.97
C PRO A 212 -13.86 -28.94 -8.95
N MET A 213 -14.46 -27.75 -8.90
CA MET A 213 -14.21 -26.67 -9.85
C MET A 213 -14.32 -25.31 -9.16
N THR A 214 -13.47 -24.35 -9.53
CA THR A 214 -13.59 -22.95 -9.12
C THR A 214 -13.85 -22.06 -10.33
N PHE A 215 -14.68 -21.05 -10.16
CA PHE A 215 -14.93 -20.00 -11.16
C PHE A 215 -14.49 -18.64 -10.62
N ASP A 216 -13.81 -17.85 -11.45
CA ASP A 216 -13.78 -16.40 -11.26
C ASP A 216 -15.22 -15.84 -11.20
N LEU A 217 -15.46 -14.79 -10.42
CA LEU A 217 -16.73 -14.04 -10.42
C LEU A 217 -16.54 -12.61 -9.88
N THR A 218 -17.03 -11.60 -10.61
CA THR A 218 -17.04 -10.20 -10.16
C THR A 218 -18.12 -9.94 -9.08
N PRO A 219 -17.76 -9.29 -7.96
CA PRO A 219 -18.72 -8.77 -6.98
C PRO A 219 -19.77 -7.81 -7.58
N ALA A 220 -19.45 -7.12 -8.69
CA ALA A 220 -20.38 -6.24 -9.39
C ALA A 220 -21.67 -6.95 -9.85
N LEU A 221 -21.67 -8.28 -9.97
CA LEU A 221 -22.88 -9.05 -10.28
C LEU A 221 -23.97 -8.86 -9.20
N ALA A 222 -23.60 -8.63 -7.95
CA ALA A 222 -24.53 -8.32 -6.85
C ALA A 222 -25.26 -6.97 -7.03
N ASP A 223 -24.69 -6.03 -7.81
CA ASP A 223 -25.35 -4.77 -8.14
C ASP A 223 -26.03 -4.80 -9.51
N VAL A 224 -25.41 -5.36 -10.56
CA VAL A 224 -26.03 -5.35 -11.90
C VAL A 224 -27.12 -6.40 -12.09
N ASN A 225 -27.02 -7.57 -11.43
CA ASN A 225 -28.04 -8.63 -11.49
C ASN A 225 -27.92 -9.62 -10.30
N PRO A 226 -28.29 -9.21 -9.06
CA PRO A 226 -28.21 -10.07 -7.88
C PRO A 226 -29.08 -11.35 -7.96
N THR A 227 -30.04 -11.40 -8.89
CA THR A 227 -30.83 -12.63 -9.15
C THR A 227 -30.02 -13.66 -9.94
N ALA A 228 -29.13 -13.24 -10.85
CA ALA A 228 -28.19 -14.14 -11.51
C ALA A 228 -27.16 -14.69 -10.50
N LEU A 229 -26.56 -13.83 -9.66
CA LEU A 229 -25.66 -14.27 -8.60
C LEU A 229 -26.32 -15.29 -7.66
N LYS A 230 -27.56 -15.00 -7.20
CA LYS A 230 -28.34 -15.95 -6.40
C LYS A 230 -28.52 -17.30 -7.11
N HIS A 231 -28.85 -17.28 -8.41
CA HIS A 231 -29.07 -18.51 -9.18
C HIS A 231 -27.79 -19.35 -9.28
N LEU A 232 -26.64 -18.73 -9.52
CA LEU A 232 -25.34 -19.42 -9.55
C LEU A 232 -25.03 -20.11 -8.22
N TYR A 233 -25.28 -19.44 -7.09
CA TYR A 233 -25.04 -20.04 -5.77
C TYR A 233 -26.08 -21.11 -5.40
N ASP A 234 -27.36 -20.91 -5.74
CA ASP A 234 -28.42 -21.92 -5.52
C ASP A 234 -28.12 -23.22 -6.28
N GLU A 235 -27.60 -23.11 -7.51
CA GLU A 235 -27.22 -24.23 -8.37
C GLU A 235 -25.98 -24.96 -7.87
N ALA A 236 -24.88 -24.22 -7.62
CA ALA A 236 -23.62 -24.79 -7.16
C ALA A 236 -23.70 -25.39 -5.73
N ALA A 237 -24.67 -24.95 -4.91
CA ALA A 237 -24.98 -25.59 -3.63
C ALA A 237 -25.70 -26.96 -3.77
N GLY A 238 -26.09 -27.36 -4.98
CA GLY A 238 -26.74 -28.64 -5.28
C GLY A 238 -25.86 -29.67 -6.01
N ASP A 239 -24.63 -29.31 -6.37
CA ASP A 239 -23.70 -30.18 -7.11
C ASP A 239 -23.13 -31.31 -6.21
N GLU A 240 -22.76 -32.47 -6.81
CA GLU A 240 -22.22 -33.62 -6.05
C GLU A 240 -20.74 -33.42 -5.68
N ALA A 241 -19.93 -32.93 -6.61
CA ALA A 241 -18.60 -32.38 -6.34
C ALA A 241 -18.64 -30.85 -6.14
N ALA A 242 -17.65 -30.32 -5.42
CA ALA A 242 -17.67 -28.95 -4.93
C ALA A 242 -17.43 -27.88 -6.03
N THR A 243 -18.46 -27.08 -6.34
CA THR A 243 -18.35 -25.90 -7.22
C THR A 243 -18.20 -24.61 -6.39
N SER A 244 -17.07 -23.93 -6.53
CA SER A 244 -16.70 -22.71 -5.78
C SER A 244 -16.59 -21.47 -6.69
N PHE A 245 -16.65 -20.28 -6.07
CA PHE A 245 -16.42 -18.98 -6.69
C PHE A 245 -15.34 -18.18 -5.95
N VAL A 246 -14.56 -17.36 -6.67
CA VAL A 246 -13.55 -16.43 -6.13
C VAL A 246 -13.61 -15.08 -6.83
N THR A 247 -13.13 -14.01 -6.17
CA THR A 247 -13.21 -12.64 -6.72
C THR A 247 -12.20 -12.44 -7.84
N ALA A 248 -12.64 -11.95 -9.00
CA ALA A 248 -11.76 -11.60 -10.11
C ALA A 248 -11.50 -10.08 -10.16
N GLY A 249 -10.23 -9.67 -10.07
CA GLY A 249 -9.87 -8.29 -9.77
C GLY A 249 -10.28 -7.91 -8.34
N GLY A 250 -10.85 -6.72 -8.16
CA GLY A 250 -11.52 -6.29 -6.94
C GLY A 250 -13.04 -6.31 -7.13
N TYR A 251 -13.70 -5.15 -6.98
CA TYR A 251 -15.06 -4.97 -7.49
C TYR A 251 -15.11 -5.13 -9.03
N GLY A 252 -14.05 -4.69 -9.71
CA GLY A 252 -13.78 -4.91 -11.13
C GLY A 252 -12.28 -5.12 -11.41
N ILE A 253 -11.91 -5.22 -12.69
CA ILE A 253 -10.52 -5.32 -13.13
C ILE A 253 -9.78 -4.01 -12.81
N ASN A 254 -8.60 -4.18 -12.20
CA ASN A 254 -7.56 -3.19 -12.01
C ASN A 254 -6.22 -3.90 -12.25
N TYR A 255 -5.16 -3.15 -12.54
CA TYR A 255 -3.79 -3.59 -12.39
C TYR A 255 -3.22 -2.90 -11.14
N PRO A 256 -3.14 -3.59 -9.98
CA PRO A 256 -2.65 -2.99 -8.75
C PRO A 256 -1.28 -2.29 -8.87
N SER A 257 -0.36 -2.80 -9.70
CA SER A 257 0.95 -2.14 -9.95
C SER A 257 0.85 -0.82 -10.72
N GLY A 258 -0.34 -0.41 -11.15
CA GLY A 258 -0.63 0.84 -11.84
C GLY A 258 -1.49 1.81 -11.04
N LEU A 259 -1.88 1.47 -9.81
CA LEU A 259 -2.64 2.34 -8.91
C LEU A 259 -1.72 3.38 -8.25
N SER A 260 -2.28 4.55 -7.93
CA SER A 260 -1.63 5.51 -7.01
C SER A 260 -2.16 5.40 -5.57
N ASP A 261 -3.37 4.89 -5.38
CA ASP A 261 -3.92 4.54 -4.07
C ASP A 261 -4.25 3.03 -3.98
N VAL A 262 -3.23 2.24 -3.62
CA VAL A 262 -3.40 0.80 -3.36
C VAL A 262 -4.26 0.55 -2.11
N ALA A 263 -4.20 1.42 -1.10
CA ALA A 263 -4.90 1.23 0.17
C ALA A 263 -6.43 1.35 0.03
N GLY A 264 -6.90 2.39 -0.67
CA GLY A 264 -8.32 2.55 -0.99
C GLY A 264 -8.84 1.44 -1.91
N PHE A 265 -8.01 0.92 -2.82
CA PHE A 265 -8.34 -0.24 -3.65
C PHE A 265 -8.50 -1.52 -2.81
N VAL A 266 -7.63 -1.75 -1.82
CA VAL A 266 -7.74 -2.89 -0.88
C VAL A 266 -9.03 -2.81 -0.08
N GLU A 267 -9.36 -1.65 0.50
CA GLU A 267 -10.61 -1.46 1.27
C GLU A 267 -11.87 -1.61 0.38
N ALA A 268 -11.87 -1.01 -0.82
CA ALA A 268 -12.97 -1.18 -1.78
C ALA A 268 -13.13 -2.65 -2.22
N THR A 269 -12.01 -3.36 -2.37
CA THR A 269 -11.97 -4.78 -2.70
C THR A 269 -12.53 -5.63 -1.57
N VAL A 270 -12.05 -5.50 -0.33
CA VAL A 270 -12.58 -6.23 0.84
C VAL A 270 -14.07 -5.97 1.03
N ALA A 271 -14.50 -4.70 0.95
CA ALA A 271 -15.92 -4.33 1.03
C ALA A 271 -16.76 -4.98 -0.09
N SER A 272 -16.21 -5.15 -1.29
CA SER A 272 -16.88 -5.86 -2.39
C SER A 272 -16.95 -7.38 -2.16
N MET A 273 -15.88 -8.00 -1.65
CA MET A 273 -15.79 -9.44 -1.36
C MET A 273 -16.80 -9.86 -0.29
N GLN A 274 -16.91 -9.09 0.79
CA GLN A 274 -17.88 -9.33 1.87
C GLN A 274 -19.34 -9.35 1.38
N ARG A 275 -19.68 -8.55 0.35
CA ARG A 275 -21.05 -8.49 -0.21
C ARG A 275 -21.46 -9.74 -1.00
N VAL A 276 -20.48 -10.56 -1.40
CA VAL A 276 -20.70 -11.82 -2.12
C VAL A 276 -20.23 -13.05 -1.34
N ASP A 277 -19.84 -12.90 -0.07
CA ASP A 277 -19.34 -14.00 0.78
C ASP A 277 -18.07 -14.68 0.20
N HIS A 278 -17.24 -13.87 -0.48
CA HIS A 278 -15.91 -14.23 -0.98
C HIS A 278 -14.81 -13.89 0.04
N ASN A 279 -13.77 -14.71 0.07
CA ASN A 279 -12.57 -14.64 0.92
C ASN A 279 -11.29 -14.93 0.11
N ILE A 280 -11.37 -15.24 -1.17
CA ILE A 280 -10.21 -15.49 -2.05
C ILE A 280 -10.31 -14.58 -3.26
N ILE A 281 -9.18 -14.03 -3.66
CA ILE A 281 -9.03 -13.05 -4.74
C ILE A 281 -8.08 -13.57 -5.82
N SER A 282 -8.43 -13.32 -7.08
CA SER A 282 -7.64 -13.55 -8.28
C SER A 282 -7.25 -12.19 -8.87
N VAL A 283 -6.02 -11.77 -8.64
CA VAL A 283 -5.44 -10.57 -9.25
C VAL A 283 -4.94 -10.87 -10.66
N LEU A 284 -5.27 -10.00 -11.62
CA LEU A 284 -4.68 -9.95 -12.95
C LEU A 284 -3.84 -8.66 -13.03
N ASP A 285 -2.58 -8.76 -13.45
CA ASP A 285 -1.71 -7.59 -13.62
C ASP A 285 -0.70 -7.80 -14.77
N VAL A 286 -0.19 -6.70 -15.33
CA VAL A 286 0.93 -6.65 -16.27
C VAL A 286 2.29 -6.85 -15.58
N ALA A 287 2.40 -6.59 -14.27
CA ALA A 287 3.61 -6.80 -13.48
C ALA A 287 3.34 -7.63 -12.21
N TYR A 288 4.33 -8.42 -11.77
CA TYR A 288 4.21 -9.22 -10.55
C TYR A 288 4.60 -8.40 -9.31
N ASP A 289 3.78 -7.40 -9.01
CA ASP A 289 3.99 -6.50 -7.87
C ASP A 289 3.63 -7.18 -6.55
N ARG A 290 4.64 -7.70 -5.86
CA ARG A 290 4.47 -8.31 -4.53
C ARG A 290 4.02 -7.31 -3.45
N ALA A 291 4.29 -6.00 -3.56
CA ALA A 291 3.86 -5.04 -2.55
C ALA A 291 2.34 -4.87 -2.58
N ALA A 292 1.75 -4.71 -3.76
CA ALA A 292 0.30 -4.64 -3.94
C ALA A 292 -0.41 -5.97 -3.59
N LEU A 293 0.24 -7.12 -3.84
CA LEU A 293 -0.28 -8.43 -3.43
C LEU A 293 -0.18 -8.65 -1.91
N ASN A 294 0.88 -8.15 -1.26
CA ASN A 294 1.01 -8.18 0.20
C ASN A 294 -0.07 -7.33 0.88
N ALA A 295 -0.36 -6.14 0.36
CA ALA A 295 -1.41 -5.26 0.89
C ALA A 295 -2.82 -5.90 0.85
N LEU A 296 -3.06 -6.81 -0.11
CA LEU A 296 -4.24 -7.69 -0.11
C LEU A 296 -4.11 -8.86 0.88
N ALA A 297 -2.95 -9.53 0.91
CA ALA A 297 -2.74 -10.72 1.75
C ALA A 297 -2.68 -10.42 3.26
N ASP A 298 -2.36 -9.19 3.65
CA ASP A 298 -2.39 -8.67 5.03
C ASP A 298 -3.82 -8.51 5.59
N ARG A 299 -4.85 -8.69 4.75
CA ARG A 299 -6.24 -8.55 5.17
C ARG A 299 -6.75 -9.84 5.82
N PRO A 300 -7.21 -9.82 7.08
CA PRO A 300 -7.77 -11.01 7.75
C PRO A 300 -9.07 -11.51 7.11
N GLU A 301 -9.67 -10.75 6.19
CA GLU A 301 -10.78 -11.17 5.35
C GLU A 301 -10.36 -12.01 4.12
N ILE A 302 -9.06 -12.08 3.81
CA ILE A 302 -8.51 -12.73 2.63
C ILE A 302 -7.74 -14.01 3.01
N ASP A 303 -8.36 -15.15 2.70
CA ASP A 303 -7.88 -16.52 2.95
C ASP A 303 -6.78 -16.98 1.97
N GLY A 304 -6.48 -16.17 0.94
CA GLY A 304 -5.41 -16.39 -0.03
C GLY A 304 -5.57 -15.57 -1.31
N VAL A 305 -4.45 -15.36 -2.00
CA VAL A 305 -4.34 -14.55 -3.22
C VAL A 305 -3.83 -15.41 -4.38
N MET A 306 -4.58 -15.47 -5.47
CA MET A 306 -4.20 -16.05 -6.74
C MET A 306 -3.68 -14.95 -7.69
N PHE A 307 -2.56 -15.16 -8.37
CA PHE A 307 -2.00 -14.20 -9.32
C PHE A 307 -1.98 -14.70 -10.78
N LYS A 308 -2.39 -13.84 -11.70
CA LYS A 308 -2.39 -14.02 -13.16
C LYS A 308 -1.55 -12.91 -13.82
N THR A 309 -0.48 -13.26 -14.54
CA THR A 309 0.29 -12.30 -15.36
C THR A 309 -0.46 -12.04 -16.67
N ASN A 310 -0.54 -10.81 -17.19
CA ASN A 310 -1.21 -10.51 -18.47
C ASN A 310 -0.41 -10.93 -19.73
N SER A 311 0.31 -12.05 -19.63
CA SER A 311 1.13 -12.70 -20.64
C SER A 311 1.18 -14.21 -20.36
N GLY A 312 1.76 -15.02 -21.26
CA GLY A 312 1.93 -16.47 -21.03
C GLY A 312 0.65 -17.31 -20.90
N GLY A 313 -0.53 -16.73 -21.15
CA GLY A 313 -1.81 -17.36 -20.81
C GLY A 313 -2.07 -17.41 -19.30
N TYR A 314 -1.62 -16.38 -18.58
CA TYR A 314 -1.63 -16.19 -17.12
C TYR A 314 -0.56 -16.93 -16.32
N ALA A 315 0.23 -17.82 -16.93
CA ALA A 315 1.07 -18.80 -16.23
C ALA A 315 2.59 -18.49 -16.19
N ASP A 316 3.04 -17.29 -16.58
CA ASP A 316 4.48 -16.97 -16.72
C ASP A 316 5.28 -17.12 -15.41
N ASN A 317 4.66 -16.88 -14.26
CA ASN A 317 5.30 -17.05 -12.95
C ASN A 317 5.36 -18.53 -12.49
N ASN A 318 4.93 -19.49 -13.31
CA ASN A 318 5.12 -20.94 -13.13
C ASN A 318 4.62 -21.50 -11.78
N GLY A 319 3.65 -20.84 -11.13
CA GLY A 319 3.20 -21.23 -9.79
C GLY A 319 4.26 -21.00 -8.72
N ASP A 320 4.98 -19.88 -8.80
CA ASP A 320 5.58 -19.23 -7.63
C ASP A 320 4.54 -19.13 -6.50
N LEU A 321 5.01 -19.36 -5.27
CA LEU A 321 4.23 -19.53 -4.05
C LEU A 321 5.03 -18.94 -2.89
N TYR A 322 4.42 -18.01 -2.17
CA TYR A 322 4.95 -17.48 -0.92
C TYR A 322 3.81 -17.28 0.10
N PHE A 323 4.16 -17.00 1.34
CA PHE A 323 3.19 -16.65 2.39
C PHE A 323 3.42 -15.23 2.90
N ARG A 324 2.34 -14.56 3.26
CA ARG A 324 2.33 -13.26 3.97
C ARG A 324 1.46 -13.45 5.22
N GLY A 325 2.10 -13.52 6.39
CA GLY A 325 1.45 -14.03 7.59
C GLY A 325 0.94 -15.46 7.38
N ASP A 326 -0.32 -15.73 7.72
CA ASP A 326 -1.00 -17.01 7.41
C ASP A 326 -1.56 -17.08 5.97
N THR A 327 -1.47 -16.01 5.17
CA THR A 327 -2.14 -15.91 3.86
C THR A 327 -1.23 -16.41 2.73
N PRO A 328 -1.62 -17.45 1.96
CA PRO A 328 -0.85 -17.91 0.81
C PRO A 328 -1.07 -16.98 -0.39
N VAL A 329 0.03 -16.59 -1.05
CA VAL A 329 0.02 -15.91 -2.34
C VAL A 329 0.61 -16.85 -3.37
N MET A 330 -0.16 -17.23 -4.39
CA MET A 330 0.25 -18.22 -5.38
C MET A 330 -0.13 -17.81 -6.79
N SER A 331 0.83 -17.86 -7.72
CA SER A 331 0.57 -17.62 -9.13
C SER A 331 -0.03 -18.84 -9.85
N VAL A 332 -0.64 -18.61 -11.02
CA VAL A 332 -1.02 -19.70 -11.92
C VAL A 332 0.22 -20.46 -12.38
N ARG A 333 0.20 -21.80 -12.25
CA ARG A 333 1.27 -22.68 -12.75
C ARG A 333 1.04 -23.15 -14.18
N HIS A 334 -0.20 -23.43 -14.50
CA HIS A 334 -0.57 -24.00 -15.78
C HIS A 334 -1.81 -23.32 -16.35
N THR A 335 -1.91 -23.28 -17.66
CA THR A 335 -3.11 -22.80 -18.36
C THR A 335 -3.66 -23.92 -19.23
N LEU A 336 -4.97 -23.92 -19.47
CA LEU A 336 -5.68 -24.74 -20.45
C LEU A 336 -6.30 -23.80 -21.48
N TRP A 337 -5.52 -23.48 -22.52
CA TRP A 337 -5.84 -22.45 -23.50
C TRP A 337 -5.40 -22.88 -24.90
N ASP A 338 -6.36 -22.92 -25.84
CA ASP A 338 -6.15 -23.14 -27.28
C ASP A 338 -4.91 -22.41 -27.82
N GLY A 339 -3.94 -23.17 -28.33
CA GLY A 339 -2.73 -22.61 -28.95
C GLY A 339 -1.57 -22.33 -28.00
N ILE A 340 -1.80 -22.36 -26.68
CA ILE A 340 -0.75 -22.33 -25.65
C ILE A 340 -0.50 -23.75 -25.14
N THR A 341 -1.57 -24.46 -24.75
CA THR A 341 -1.51 -25.81 -24.16
C THR A 341 -2.58 -26.73 -24.75
N THR A 342 -2.45 -28.03 -24.47
CA THR A 342 -3.44 -29.06 -24.83
C THR A 342 -3.81 -29.90 -23.59
N PRO A 343 -4.98 -30.56 -23.57
CA PRO A 343 -5.37 -31.43 -22.47
C PRO A 343 -4.34 -32.54 -22.18
N ASN A 344 -3.79 -33.20 -23.22
CA ASN A 344 -2.75 -34.21 -23.02
C ASN A 344 -1.46 -33.62 -22.43
N SER A 345 -0.97 -32.48 -22.95
CA SER A 345 0.27 -31.89 -22.42
C SER A 345 0.13 -31.41 -20.97
N LEU A 346 -1.07 -30.94 -20.60
CA LEU A 346 -1.39 -30.56 -19.22
C LEU A 346 -1.52 -31.79 -18.32
N LEU A 347 -2.19 -32.84 -18.79
CA LEU A 347 -2.29 -34.14 -18.10
C LEU A 347 -0.89 -34.75 -17.85
N ASP A 348 0.00 -34.71 -18.84
CA ASP A 348 1.38 -35.17 -18.71
C ASP A 348 2.13 -34.35 -17.65
N SER A 349 2.01 -33.02 -17.62
CA SER A 349 2.62 -32.17 -16.57
C SER A 349 2.10 -32.52 -15.17
N LEU A 350 0.78 -32.56 -14.99
CA LEU A 350 0.15 -32.83 -13.68
C LEU A 350 0.48 -34.23 -13.16
N ASN A 351 0.52 -35.24 -14.03
CA ASN A 351 0.87 -36.60 -13.64
C ASN A 351 2.37 -36.74 -13.29
N ASN A 352 3.27 -35.94 -13.85
CA ASN A 352 4.70 -35.97 -13.50
C ASN A 352 5.08 -35.06 -12.32
N ALA A 353 4.14 -34.29 -11.77
CA ALA A 353 4.41 -33.31 -10.72
C ALA A 353 4.71 -33.94 -9.32
N PRO A 354 5.42 -33.23 -8.42
CA PRO A 354 5.73 -33.68 -7.06
C PRO A 354 4.48 -34.01 -6.23
N ARG A 355 4.57 -35.05 -5.40
CA ARG A 355 3.47 -35.59 -4.59
C ARG A 355 3.81 -35.60 -3.10
N GLN A 356 4.20 -34.43 -2.59
CA GLN A 356 4.78 -34.20 -1.25
C GLN A 356 4.12 -32.98 -0.59
N ALA A 357 2.79 -32.98 -0.53
CA ALA A 357 1.98 -31.80 -0.16
C ALA A 357 2.36 -31.13 1.17
N THR A 358 2.94 -31.85 2.13
CA THR A 358 3.39 -31.29 3.41
C THR A 358 4.73 -30.57 3.34
N THR A 359 5.64 -30.95 2.44
CA THR A 359 7.07 -30.55 2.47
C THR A 359 7.57 -29.92 1.18
N ASN A 360 6.75 -29.80 0.15
CA ASN A 360 7.18 -29.29 -1.15
C ASN A 360 6.08 -28.46 -1.82
N GLY A 361 6.29 -27.15 -1.95
CA GLY A 361 5.34 -26.21 -2.57
C GLY A 361 5.07 -26.50 -4.05
N ALA A 362 5.97 -27.19 -4.75
CA ALA A 362 5.71 -27.67 -6.11
C ALA A 362 4.71 -28.84 -6.16
N SER A 363 4.22 -29.34 -5.01
CA SER A 363 3.11 -30.30 -4.91
C SER A 363 1.71 -29.67 -5.05
N TYR A 364 1.64 -28.39 -5.41
CA TYR A 364 0.41 -27.64 -5.64
C TYR A 364 0.42 -27.04 -7.05
N SER A 365 -0.71 -27.08 -7.76
CA SER A 365 -0.88 -26.43 -9.06
C SER A 365 -2.24 -25.74 -9.17
N ILE A 366 -2.21 -24.42 -9.41
CA ILE A 366 -3.36 -23.69 -9.90
C ILE A 366 -3.36 -23.78 -11.43
N VAL A 367 -4.47 -24.25 -12.00
CA VAL A 367 -4.70 -24.40 -13.44
C VAL A 367 -5.75 -23.40 -13.90
N ASN A 368 -5.35 -22.40 -14.68
CA ASN A 368 -6.29 -21.50 -15.35
C ASN A 368 -6.99 -22.21 -16.50
N VAL A 369 -8.32 -22.14 -16.58
CA VAL A 369 -9.13 -22.72 -17.66
C VAL A 369 -9.77 -21.59 -18.45
N HIS A 370 -9.31 -21.38 -19.68
CA HIS A 370 -9.78 -20.26 -20.51
C HIS A 370 -11.11 -20.60 -21.22
N PRO A 371 -12.22 -19.87 -20.93
CA PRO A 371 -13.58 -20.28 -21.30
C PRO A 371 -13.87 -20.19 -22.80
N TRP A 372 -13.16 -19.35 -23.55
CA TRP A 372 -13.42 -19.16 -24.99
C TRP A 372 -12.86 -20.28 -25.85
N SER A 373 -11.94 -21.10 -25.32
CA SER A 373 -11.32 -22.22 -26.04
C SER A 373 -12.33 -23.24 -26.56
N SER A 374 -12.03 -23.71 -27.77
CA SER A 374 -12.95 -24.32 -28.74
C SER A 374 -12.32 -25.46 -29.54
N SER A 375 -11.02 -25.75 -29.34
CA SER A 375 -10.32 -26.80 -30.06
C SER A 375 -10.25 -28.09 -29.26
N ALA A 376 -10.39 -29.21 -29.97
CA ALA A 376 -10.08 -30.56 -29.46
C ALA A 376 -8.58 -30.90 -29.66
N ALA A 377 -7.70 -29.89 -29.72
CA ALA A 377 -6.29 -30.09 -30.02
C ALA A 377 -5.61 -30.88 -28.88
N GLY A 378 -4.92 -31.97 -29.22
CA GLY A 378 -4.19 -32.78 -28.24
C GLY A 378 -5.09 -33.50 -27.22
N GLY A 379 -6.16 -34.16 -27.69
CA GLY A 379 -6.89 -35.19 -26.93
C GLY A 379 -8.25 -34.78 -26.36
N GLY A 380 -8.55 -33.47 -26.31
CA GLY A 380 -9.79 -32.93 -25.77
C GLY A 380 -11.07 -33.24 -26.57
N LEU A 381 -12.19 -32.80 -26.02
CA LEU A 381 -13.53 -32.96 -26.60
C LEU A 381 -14.04 -31.69 -27.32
N GLY A 382 -13.46 -30.52 -27.07
CA GLY A 382 -13.65 -29.30 -27.87
C GLY A 382 -14.33 -28.11 -27.16
N ASP A 383 -14.66 -28.26 -25.88
CA ASP A 383 -15.09 -27.17 -24.99
C ASP A 383 -14.34 -27.28 -23.64
N PRO A 384 -14.24 -26.21 -22.84
CA PRO A 384 -13.32 -26.21 -21.70
C PRO A 384 -13.76 -27.14 -20.57
N MET A 385 -15.06 -27.26 -20.25
CA MET A 385 -15.52 -28.19 -19.21
C MET A 385 -15.33 -29.64 -19.62
N SER A 386 -15.66 -30.02 -20.86
CA SER A 386 -15.41 -31.38 -21.36
C SER A 386 -13.90 -31.70 -21.50
N ASN A 387 -13.05 -30.68 -21.68
CA ASN A 387 -11.60 -30.84 -21.65
C ASN A 387 -11.07 -31.06 -20.22
N VAL A 388 -11.60 -30.36 -19.21
CA VAL A 388 -11.27 -30.61 -17.79
C VAL A 388 -11.76 -31.99 -17.37
N ASP A 389 -12.98 -32.38 -17.75
CA ASP A 389 -13.56 -33.70 -17.49
C ASP A 389 -12.65 -34.85 -17.97
N TYR A 390 -12.15 -34.71 -19.21
CA TYR A 390 -11.20 -35.64 -19.81
C TYR A 390 -9.89 -35.74 -19.03
N ILE A 391 -9.33 -34.61 -18.57
CA ILE A 391 -8.11 -34.60 -17.74
C ILE A 391 -8.37 -35.27 -16.40
N VAL A 392 -9.40 -34.85 -15.66
CA VAL A 392 -9.73 -35.35 -14.32
C VAL A 392 -9.95 -36.87 -14.33
N LYS A 393 -10.68 -37.39 -15.32
CA LYS A 393 -10.94 -38.84 -15.50
C LYS A 393 -9.70 -39.63 -15.97
N SER A 394 -8.58 -38.95 -16.26
CA SER A 394 -7.31 -39.54 -16.72
C SER A 394 -6.12 -39.31 -15.78
N LEU A 395 -6.31 -38.58 -14.67
CA LEU A 395 -5.26 -38.29 -13.69
C LEU A 395 -4.80 -39.54 -12.92
N ASP A 396 -3.53 -39.53 -12.53
CA ASP A 396 -2.91 -40.55 -11.70
C ASP A 396 -3.49 -40.51 -10.27
N PRO A 397 -3.68 -41.65 -9.55
CA PRO A 397 -4.32 -41.66 -8.21
C PRO A 397 -3.61 -40.88 -7.09
N GLY A 398 -2.43 -40.33 -7.36
CA GLY A 398 -1.70 -39.43 -6.47
C GLY A 398 -1.94 -37.94 -6.74
N VAL A 399 -2.73 -37.59 -7.76
CA VAL A 399 -3.17 -36.21 -8.04
C VAL A 399 -4.58 -36.03 -7.51
N GLN A 400 -4.81 -35.00 -6.71
CA GLN A 400 -6.09 -34.71 -6.06
C GLN A 400 -6.64 -33.38 -6.57
N VAL A 401 -7.77 -33.45 -7.27
CA VAL A 401 -8.51 -32.28 -7.76
C VAL A 401 -9.39 -31.75 -6.65
N VAL A 402 -9.29 -30.46 -6.38
CA VAL A 402 -9.93 -29.76 -5.26
C VAL A 402 -10.39 -28.36 -5.71
N THR A 403 -11.20 -27.66 -4.92
CA THR A 403 -11.45 -26.23 -5.14
C THR A 403 -10.24 -25.40 -4.73
N LEU A 404 -10.15 -24.15 -5.20
CA LEU A 404 -9.10 -23.23 -4.76
C LEU A 404 -9.15 -22.97 -3.24
N ASP A 405 -10.34 -22.94 -2.64
CA ASP A 405 -10.54 -22.89 -1.18
C ASP A 405 -9.82 -24.03 -0.44
N GLU A 406 -9.97 -25.27 -0.93
CA GLU A 406 -9.39 -26.45 -0.31
C GLU A 406 -7.88 -26.54 -0.59
N LEU A 407 -7.42 -26.11 -1.77
CA LEU A 407 -5.99 -25.95 -2.08
C LEU A 407 -5.32 -24.95 -1.12
N PHE A 408 -5.90 -23.76 -0.94
CA PHE A 408 -5.39 -22.73 -0.02
C PHE A 408 -5.53 -23.15 1.45
N LEU A 409 -6.57 -23.91 1.82
CA LEU A 409 -6.66 -24.53 3.14
C LEU A 409 -5.53 -25.53 3.40
N HIS A 410 -5.14 -26.34 2.41
CA HIS A 410 -4.01 -27.26 2.54
C HIS A 410 -2.67 -26.51 2.60
N LEU A 411 -2.46 -25.46 1.80
CA LEU A 411 -1.28 -24.60 1.92
C LEU A 411 -1.15 -24.04 3.34
N ARG A 412 -2.20 -23.42 3.87
CA ARG A 412 -2.20 -22.85 5.24
C ARG A 412 -1.93 -23.90 6.33
N LYS A 413 -2.56 -25.08 6.23
CA LYS A 413 -2.32 -26.20 7.17
C LYS A 413 -0.89 -26.73 7.15
N ASN A 414 -0.19 -26.58 6.02
CA ASN A 414 1.16 -27.10 5.84
C ASN A 414 2.23 -25.99 5.90
N ARG A 415 1.84 -24.71 6.04
CA ARG A 415 2.68 -23.49 6.09
C ARG A 415 4.04 -23.75 6.74
N ALA A 416 4.08 -23.92 8.07
CA ALA A 416 5.30 -24.19 8.85
C ALA A 416 6.25 -25.24 8.22
N THR A 417 5.71 -26.31 7.64
CA THR A 417 6.52 -27.38 7.04
C THR A 417 6.97 -27.07 5.60
N LEU A 418 6.16 -26.35 4.82
CA LEU A 418 6.55 -25.82 3.50
C LEU A 418 7.64 -24.73 3.65
N VAL A 419 7.46 -23.87 4.65
CA VAL A 419 8.35 -22.78 5.06
C VAL A 419 9.70 -23.31 5.54
N GLY A 420 9.70 -24.36 6.37
CA GLY A 420 10.91 -25.10 6.74
C GLY A 420 11.56 -25.91 5.60
N GLN A 421 11.07 -25.79 4.36
CA GLN A 421 11.53 -26.51 3.17
C GLN A 421 11.65 -25.56 1.95
N GLY A 422 12.01 -24.29 2.17
CA GLY A 422 12.39 -23.34 1.11
C GLY A 422 11.25 -22.64 0.38
N VAL A 423 9.97 -22.93 0.69
CA VAL A 423 8.86 -22.05 0.28
C VAL A 423 8.97 -20.76 1.08
N SER A 424 8.98 -19.60 0.43
CA SER A 424 9.25 -18.33 1.11
C SER A 424 8.09 -17.89 2.00
N ASP A 425 8.32 -17.91 3.31
CA ASP A 425 7.50 -17.23 4.34
C ASP A 425 7.96 -15.79 4.59
N ASN A 426 9.03 -15.42 3.89
CA ASN A 426 10.10 -14.63 4.46
C ASN A 426 10.52 -13.57 3.49
N LEU A 427 10.83 -12.41 4.06
CA LEU A 427 10.95 -11.19 3.31
C LEU A 427 12.16 -11.29 2.35
N ILE A 428 13.25 -11.98 2.72
CA ILE A 428 14.26 -12.50 1.78
C ILE A 428 14.28 -14.04 1.77
N GLY A 429 13.98 -14.59 0.59
CA GLY A 429 14.07 -15.99 0.19
C GLY A 429 13.31 -16.19 -1.13
N ASN A 430 13.75 -17.00 -2.10
CA ASN A 430 14.80 -18.02 -2.08
C ASN A 430 15.89 -17.70 -3.15
N PRO A 431 17.18 -17.86 -2.82
CA PRO A 431 18.21 -18.06 -3.80
C PRO A 431 19.16 -19.23 -3.44
N ASP A 432 18.67 -20.45 -3.66
CA ASP A 432 19.39 -21.67 -4.13
C ASP A 432 20.22 -21.48 -5.42
N PHE A 433 20.38 -20.23 -5.88
CA PHE A 433 21.06 -19.82 -7.10
C PHE A 433 20.57 -20.47 -8.40
N GLU A 434 19.40 -21.14 -8.42
CA GLU A 434 18.81 -21.78 -9.61
C GLU A 434 18.28 -20.77 -10.63
N LEU A 435 17.60 -19.73 -10.15
CA LEU A 435 16.98 -18.71 -11.00
C LEU A 435 18.01 -17.68 -11.49
N LEU A 436 18.26 -17.68 -12.80
CA LEU A 436 19.14 -16.76 -13.49
C LEU A 436 18.43 -15.46 -13.88
N ASP A 437 19.20 -14.37 -13.94
CA ASP A 437 18.74 -13.09 -14.47
C ASP A 437 18.47 -13.21 -16.00
N PRO A 438 17.26 -12.89 -16.48
CA PRO A 438 16.94 -12.92 -17.92
C PRO A 438 17.77 -11.95 -18.78
N ALA A 439 18.30 -10.88 -18.20
CA ALA A 439 19.15 -9.90 -18.87
C ALA A 439 20.65 -10.28 -18.85
N ASP A 440 21.10 -10.99 -17.80
CA ASP A 440 22.46 -11.54 -17.71
C ASP A 440 22.46 -12.98 -17.14
N PRO A 441 22.36 -14.01 -18.00
CA PRO A 441 22.38 -15.41 -17.59
C PRO A 441 23.68 -15.91 -16.93
N SER A 442 24.67 -15.04 -16.66
CA SER A 442 25.81 -15.34 -15.79
C SER A 442 25.57 -15.01 -14.31
N ARG A 443 24.43 -14.38 -13.97
CA ARG A 443 24.06 -13.90 -12.63
C ARG A 443 22.73 -14.50 -12.14
N PRO A 444 22.52 -14.69 -10.83
CA PRO A 444 21.20 -14.99 -10.27
C PRO A 444 20.23 -13.80 -10.38
N SER A 445 18.93 -14.05 -10.49
CA SER A 445 17.90 -13.00 -10.63
C SER A 445 17.74 -12.11 -9.38
N ALA A 446 18.10 -12.62 -8.20
CA ALA A 446 17.91 -11.96 -6.91
C ALA A 446 19.17 -11.26 -6.34
N TRP A 447 20.27 -11.21 -7.11
CA TRP A 447 21.59 -10.78 -6.61
C TRP A 447 22.28 -9.72 -7.49
N SER A 448 23.06 -8.86 -6.84
CA SER A 448 23.80 -7.75 -7.45
C SER A 448 25.27 -7.71 -7.03
N TYR A 449 26.10 -7.14 -7.90
CA TYR A 449 27.54 -6.94 -7.71
C TYR A 449 27.82 -5.46 -7.46
N ALA A 450 28.54 -5.09 -6.40
CA ALA A 450 28.97 -3.70 -6.23
C ALA A 450 30.22 -3.36 -7.07
N THR A 451 31.06 -4.34 -7.42
CA THR A 451 32.39 -4.11 -8.03
C THR A 451 32.80 -5.15 -9.09
N GLY A 452 32.63 -4.80 -10.36
CA GLY A 452 33.38 -5.40 -11.50
C GLY A 452 32.95 -6.79 -11.97
N ALA A 453 32.78 -6.93 -13.29
CA ALA A 453 32.46 -8.22 -13.91
C ALA A 453 33.66 -9.19 -13.87
N GLY A 454 33.42 -10.44 -13.46
CA GLY A 454 34.41 -11.53 -13.44
C GLY A 454 34.99 -11.90 -12.06
N MET A 455 34.37 -11.46 -10.96
CA MET A 455 34.85 -11.72 -9.59
C MET A 455 34.20 -12.93 -8.89
N THR A 456 33.32 -13.67 -9.58
CA THR A 456 32.51 -14.77 -9.01
C THR A 456 31.97 -15.67 -10.12
N GLU A 457 31.74 -16.95 -9.84
CA GLU A 457 31.13 -17.90 -10.79
C GLU A 457 29.95 -18.66 -10.17
N LEU A 458 28.96 -19.04 -10.99
CA LEU A 458 27.88 -19.97 -10.60
C LEU A 458 28.28 -21.41 -10.93
N LEU A 459 28.48 -22.23 -9.89
CA LEU A 459 28.95 -23.60 -10.05
C LEU A 459 27.79 -24.57 -10.19
N SER A 460 27.58 -25.09 -11.40
CA SER A 460 26.66 -26.20 -11.62
C SER A 460 27.21 -27.51 -11.02
N SER A 461 26.31 -28.35 -10.52
CA SER A 461 26.57 -29.60 -9.76
C SER A 461 27.25 -29.42 -8.39
N MET A 462 27.14 -28.22 -7.79
CA MET A 462 27.35 -28.03 -6.34
C MET A 462 26.07 -27.48 -5.71
N ASP A 463 25.76 -28.00 -4.54
CA ASP A 463 24.47 -27.97 -3.85
C ASP A 463 24.75 -28.44 -2.41
N SER A 464 24.12 -27.83 -1.42
CA SER A 464 24.32 -28.09 0.01
C SER A 464 23.40 -29.17 0.60
N ASP A 465 22.16 -29.31 0.11
CA ASP A 465 21.16 -30.23 0.67
C ASP A 465 20.66 -31.32 -0.32
N GLY A 466 20.85 -31.12 -1.63
CA GLY A 466 20.45 -32.00 -2.71
C GLY A 466 19.17 -31.57 -3.46
N VAL A 467 18.66 -30.36 -3.23
CA VAL A 467 17.41 -29.81 -3.81
C VAL A 467 17.68 -28.76 -4.90
N GLY A 468 18.79 -28.87 -5.63
CA GLY A 468 19.06 -27.97 -6.75
C GLY A 468 20.07 -28.50 -7.76
N SER A 469 20.86 -27.58 -8.29
CA SER A 469 21.93 -27.83 -9.24
C SER A 469 23.05 -26.78 -9.21
N ARG A 470 22.96 -25.70 -8.41
CA ARG A 470 23.87 -24.55 -8.40
C ARG A 470 24.20 -24.06 -7.00
N ALA A 471 25.39 -23.46 -6.89
CA ALA A 471 25.79 -22.62 -5.76
C ALA A 471 26.67 -21.46 -6.25
N ALA A 472 26.76 -20.37 -5.50
CA ALA A 472 27.58 -19.21 -5.84
C ALA A 472 29.01 -19.36 -5.28
N ALA A 473 30.05 -19.20 -6.11
CA ALA A 473 31.45 -19.39 -5.71
C ALA A 473 32.28 -18.10 -5.85
N ILE A 474 32.51 -17.44 -4.71
CA ILE A 474 33.29 -16.21 -4.57
C ILE A 474 34.77 -16.55 -4.57
N ASN A 475 35.45 -16.21 -5.66
CA ASN A 475 36.80 -16.69 -6.02
C ASN A 475 37.82 -15.56 -6.25
N ALA A 476 37.48 -14.32 -5.89
CA ALA A 476 38.30 -13.13 -6.11
C ALA A 476 38.47 -12.26 -4.86
N ALA A 477 39.52 -11.45 -4.85
CA ALA A 477 39.76 -10.44 -3.82
C ALA A 477 38.82 -9.23 -3.98
N SER A 478 38.41 -8.64 -2.87
CA SER A 478 37.49 -7.49 -2.80
C SER A 478 36.14 -7.69 -3.52
N ALA A 479 35.58 -8.89 -3.48
CA ALA A 479 34.21 -9.15 -3.92
C ALA A 479 33.19 -8.55 -2.91
N ASP A 480 32.04 -8.10 -3.43
CA ASP A 480 30.93 -7.54 -2.66
C ASP A 480 29.60 -7.90 -3.38
N TRP A 481 28.86 -8.81 -2.74
CA TRP A 481 27.65 -9.48 -3.22
C TRP A 481 26.47 -9.11 -2.37
N ARG A 482 25.33 -8.75 -2.99
CA ARG A 482 24.16 -8.25 -2.25
C ARG A 482 22.86 -8.78 -2.84
N SER A 483 21.93 -9.20 -1.99
CA SER A 483 20.57 -9.51 -2.42
C SER A 483 19.85 -8.25 -2.89
N ASN A 484 18.71 -8.42 -3.55
CA ASN A 484 17.72 -7.35 -3.62
C ASN A 484 17.26 -6.96 -2.20
N SER A 485 16.94 -5.68 -2.00
CA SER A 485 16.34 -5.19 -0.76
C SER A 485 14.83 -5.47 -0.72
N VAL A 486 14.29 -5.66 0.48
CA VAL A 486 12.88 -6.05 0.74
C VAL A 486 12.34 -5.30 1.94
N GLU A 487 11.02 -5.25 2.11
CA GLU A 487 10.39 -4.64 3.29
C GLU A 487 10.62 -5.47 4.55
N VAL A 488 10.67 -4.82 5.73
CA VAL A 488 10.67 -5.47 7.05
C VAL A 488 9.85 -4.66 8.05
N GLU A 489 9.31 -5.34 9.06
CA GLU A 489 8.79 -4.68 10.25
C GLU A 489 9.96 -4.14 11.10
N ALA A 490 9.75 -2.97 11.73
CA ALA A 490 10.72 -2.34 12.62
C ALA A 490 10.70 -2.98 14.02
N ALA A 491 11.85 -3.04 14.70
CA ALA A 491 12.02 -3.67 16.01
C ALA A 491 11.59 -5.15 16.09
N ALA A 492 11.55 -5.87 14.96
CA ALA A 492 11.19 -7.27 14.87
C ALA A 492 12.44 -8.18 14.91
N ASP A 493 12.33 -9.33 15.56
CA ASP A 493 13.38 -10.34 15.62
C ASP A 493 13.41 -11.18 14.33
N PHE A 494 14.61 -11.53 13.84
CA PHE A 494 14.86 -12.31 12.63
C PHE A 494 15.93 -13.39 12.83
N LEU A 495 15.81 -14.51 12.11
CA LEU A 495 16.84 -15.51 11.91
C LEU A 495 17.49 -15.31 10.54
N PHE A 496 18.81 -15.13 10.51
CA PHE A 496 19.63 -15.11 9.30
C PHE A 496 20.42 -16.43 9.21
N THR A 497 20.27 -17.16 8.09
CA THR A 497 20.96 -18.43 7.85
C THR A 497 21.47 -18.55 6.43
N PHE A 498 22.57 -19.29 6.24
CA PHE A 498 23.06 -19.70 4.92
C PHE A 498 23.99 -20.91 5.08
N ASP A 499 24.14 -21.70 4.02
CA ASP A 499 25.16 -22.75 3.92
C ASP A 499 26.39 -22.21 3.20
N PHE A 500 27.59 -22.63 3.62
CA PHE A 500 28.85 -22.22 3.00
C PHE A 500 29.93 -23.29 3.08
N LYS A 501 30.94 -23.17 2.21
CA LYS A 501 32.01 -24.15 2.05
C LYS A 501 33.27 -23.49 1.52
N PHE A 502 34.34 -23.53 2.31
CA PHE A 502 35.67 -23.13 1.86
C PHE A 502 36.28 -24.20 0.95
N VAL A 503 37.02 -23.76 -0.07
CA VAL A 503 37.80 -24.62 -0.96
C VAL A 503 39.15 -23.96 -1.24
N GLY A 504 40.22 -24.45 -0.58
CA GLY A 504 41.59 -24.00 -0.77
C GLY A 504 41.91 -22.59 -0.24
N VAL A 505 41.08 -22.06 0.66
CA VAL A 505 41.35 -20.81 1.39
C VAL A 505 42.34 -21.09 2.54
N ALA A 506 43.19 -20.11 2.88
CA ALA A 506 44.24 -20.29 3.88
C ALA A 506 43.79 -19.85 5.28
N ASP A 507 44.35 -20.47 6.33
CA ASP A 507 44.17 -20.07 7.73
C ASP A 507 44.45 -18.56 7.90
N GLY A 508 43.46 -17.77 8.35
CA GLY A 508 43.56 -16.31 8.47
C GLY A 508 43.01 -15.50 7.29
N ASP A 509 42.60 -16.14 6.18
CA ASP A 509 41.73 -15.56 5.16
C ASP A 509 40.26 -15.94 5.46
N GLY A 510 39.30 -15.10 5.07
CA GLY A 510 37.88 -15.32 5.38
C GLY A 510 36.93 -14.38 4.65
N PHE A 511 35.64 -14.48 4.96
CA PHE A 511 34.60 -13.58 4.42
C PHE A 511 33.71 -12.97 5.52
N ARG A 512 33.11 -11.84 5.17
CA ARG A 512 32.11 -11.11 5.93
C ARG A 512 30.72 -11.45 5.39
N ALA A 513 29.76 -11.66 6.29
CA ALA A 513 28.34 -11.86 5.96
C ALA A 513 27.48 -10.92 6.81
N ASP A 514 26.57 -10.18 6.17
CA ASP A 514 25.77 -9.14 6.81
C ASP A 514 24.27 -9.39 6.58
N ALA A 515 23.47 -9.19 7.62
CA ALA A 515 22.07 -8.78 7.47
C ALA A 515 21.99 -7.27 7.73
N ARG A 516 21.53 -6.49 6.74
CA ARG A 516 21.55 -5.02 6.75
C ARG A 516 20.13 -4.47 6.70
N PHE A 517 19.93 -3.31 7.30
CA PHE A 517 18.62 -2.68 7.48
C PHE A 517 18.65 -1.20 7.06
N PHE A 518 17.54 -0.72 6.51
CA PHE A 518 17.39 0.60 5.90
C PHE A 518 16.00 1.19 6.22
N THR A 519 15.89 2.51 6.23
CA THR A 519 14.61 3.19 6.51
C THR A 519 13.67 3.26 5.29
N ALA A 520 14.20 3.05 4.07
CA ALA A 520 13.47 3.17 2.81
C ALA A 520 14.01 2.20 1.73
N ALA A 521 13.26 2.02 0.64
CA ALA A 521 13.71 1.27 -0.53
C ALA A 521 14.81 2.04 -1.27
N GLY A 522 15.89 1.36 -1.70
CA GLY A 522 16.93 1.98 -2.54
C GLY A 522 18.35 1.39 -2.46
N GLY A 523 18.61 0.41 -1.59
CA GLY A 523 19.95 -0.15 -1.43
C GLY A 523 20.97 0.89 -0.95
N GLU A 524 22.06 1.10 -1.68
CA GLU A 524 23.12 2.08 -1.29
C GLU A 524 22.66 3.54 -1.22
N ALA A 525 21.53 3.88 -1.84
CA ALA A 525 20.95 5.23 -1.80
C ALA A 525 19.94 5.43 -0.65
N ALA A 526 19.57 4.37 0.07
CA ALA A 526 18.64 4.45 1.20
C ALA A 526 19.39 4.76 2.50
N ALA A 527 18.76 5.51 3.41
CA ALA A 527 19.34 5.79 4.72
C ALA A 527 19.47 4.48 5.53
N PHE A 528 20.71 4.17 5.88
CA PHE A 528 21.09 2.95 6.57
C PHE A 528 20.67 3.00 8.04
N ALA A 529 19.86 2.02 8.48
CA ALA A 529 19.33 1.93 9.84
C ALA A 529 20.22 1.09 10.76
N GLY A 530 20.94 0.10 10.24
CA GLY A 530 21.85 -0.74 11.02
C GLY A 530 22.22 -2.05 10.31
N GLU A 531 23.12 -2.84 10.91
CA GLU A 531 23.48 -4.17 10.41
C GLU A 531 23.85 -5.15 11.54
N SER A 532 23.75 -6.44 11.27
CA SER A 532 24.37 -7.52 12.04
C SER A 532 25.41 -8.21 11.17
N VAL A 533 26.66 -8.22 11.64
CA VAL A 533 27.85 -8.63 10.88
C VAL A 533 28.46 -9.90 11.47
N ALA A 534 28.74 -10.86 10.60
CA ALA A 534 29.54 -12.04 10.88
C ALA A 534 30.88 -11.98 10.12
N PHE A 535 31.94 -12.47 10.75
CA PHE A 535 33.23 -12.75 10.11
C PHE A 535 33.54 -14.23 10.25
N LEU A 536 33.80 -14.90 9.13
CA LEU A 536 34.07 -16.33 9.06
C LEU A 536 35.48 -16.54 8.50
N ASP A 537 36.42 -16.89 9.38
CA ASP A 537 37.81 -17.24 9.07
C ASP A 537 37.89 -18.71 8.65
N ALA A 538 38.63 -19.04 7.59
CA ALA A 538 38.79 -20.41 7.14
C ALA A 538 39.47 -21.32 8.19
N ALA A 539 40.23 -20.77 9.13
CA ALA A 539 40.88 -21.51 10.21
C ALA A 539 39.90 -22.20 11.19
N ASP A 540 38.66 -21.72 11.29
CA ASP A 540 37.63 -22.26 12.18
C ASP A 540 36.84 -23.44 11.57
N TYR A 541 36.99 -23.70 10.26
CA TYR A 541 36.14 -24.65 9.50
C TYR A 541 36.97 -25.67 8.71
N ALA A 542 36.36 -26.82 8.38
CA ALA A 542 37.02 -27.86 7.60
C ALA A 542 36.97 -27.54 6.08
N ASP A 543 38.14 -27.37 5.46
CA ASP A 543 38.29 -27.17 4.01
C ASP A 543 37.64 -28.32 3.21
N GLY A 544 36.81 -27.96 2.23
CA GLY A 544 36.08 -28.90 1.38
C GLY A 544 34.78 -29.47 1.97
N GLU A 545 34.41 -29.18 3.21
CA GLU A 545 33.12 -29.58 3.81
C GLU A 545 32.10 -28.42 3.77
N TRP A 546 30.80 -28.76 3.81
CA TRP A 546 29.70 -27.78 3.94
C TRP A 546 29.42 -27.51 5.42
N HIS A 547 29.15 -26.24 5.75
CA HIS A 547 28.87 -25.75 7.09
C HIS A 547 27.68 -24.78 7.04
N THR A 548 26.78 -24.84 8.01
CA THR A 548 25.62 -23.93 8.11
C THR A 548 25.92 -22.80 9.09
N TYR A 549 25.71 -21.55 8.68
CA TYR A 549 25.72 -20.38 9.55
C TYR A 549 24.30 -20.03 10.02
N VAL A 550 24.16 -19.62 11.28
CA VAL A 550 22.88 -19.26 11.92
C VAL A 550 23.11 -18.13 12.92
N ILE A 551 22.35 -17.04 12.83
CA ILE A 551 22.32 -15.96 13.83
C ILE A 551 20.91 -15.38 14.01
N ASN A 552 20.57 -15.00 15.24
CA ASN A 552 19.41 -14.15 15.51
C ASN A 552 19.84 -12.67 15.40
N THR A 553 19.14 -11.89 14.61
CA THR A 553 19.32 -10.45 14.42
C THR A 553 17.98 -9.74 14.69
N GLN A 554 17.98 -8.42 14.88
CA GLN A 554 16.77 -7.62 15.12
C GLN A 554 16.80 -6.39 14.22
N SER A 555 15.68 -6.07 13.59
CA SER A 555 15.58 -4.85 12.78
C SER A 555 15.58 -3.61 13.69
N PRO A 556 16.30 -2.52 13.33
CA PRO A 556 16.23 -1.26 14.05
C PRO A 556 14.79 -0.70 14.15
N PRO A 557 14.44 0.09 15.18
CA PRO A 557 13.11 0.68 15.35
C PRO A 557 12.66 1.67 14.25
N ASN A 558 13.54 2.02 13.33
CA ASN A 558 13.30 2.86 12.15
C ASN A 558 13.51 2.12 10.82
N ALA A 559 13.78 0.80 10.84
CA ALA A 559 13.99 0.02 9.63
C ALA A 559 12.65 -0.38 8.99
N GLY A 560 12.44 0.05 7.75
CA GLY A 560 11.34 -0.42 6.90
C GLY A 560 11.79 -1.43 5.85
N PHE A 561 13.11 -1.59 5.63
CA PHE A 561 13.69 -2.45 4.60
C PHE A 561 14.94 -3.20 5.09
N ALA A 562 15.26 -4.33 4.47
CA ALA A 562 16.48 -5.11 4.72
C ALA A 562 17.12 -5.67 3.44
N ASP A 563 18.41 -6.02 3.50
CA ASP A 563 19.10 -6.87 2.52
C ASP A 563 20.15 -7.79 3.17
N VAL A 564 20.64 -8.79 2.41
CA VAL A 564 21.77 -9.65 2.79
C VAL A 564 22.99 -9.33 1.95
N ARG A 565 24.18 -9.32 2.56
CA ARG A 565 25.46 -9.08 1.87
C ARG A 565 26.55 -10.08 2.23
N PHE A 566 27.40 -10.40 1.25
CA PHE A 566 28.63 -11.18 1.44
C PHE A 566 29.82 -10.42 0.84
N SER A 567 30.96 -10.35 1.55
CA SER A 567 32.14 -9.63 1.03
C SER A 567 33.48 -10.18 1.55
N THR A 568 34.52 -10.06 0.72
CA THR A 568 35.89 -10.53 1.00
C THR A 568 36.85 -9.37 1.31
N TYR A 569 36.35 -8.28 1.92
CA TYR A 569 37.06 -6.99 2.00
C TYR A 569 38.35 -6.99 2.85
N PHE A 570 38.62 -8.05 3.61
CA PHE A 570 39.70 -8.12 4.60
C PHE A 570 40.96 -8.88 4.16
N GLY A 571 40.89 -9.65 3.07
CA GLY A 571 42.04 -10.38 2.53
C GLY A 571 41.78 -10.93 1.13
N PRO A 572 42.81 -11.06 0.27
CA PRO A 572 42.68 -11.76 -0.99
C PRO A 572 42.76 -13.28 -0.74
N PHE A 573 41.68 -14.03 -1.01
CA PHE A 573 41.76 -15.49 -1.02
C PHE A 573 42.95 -15.93 -1.88
N GLY A 574 43.91 -16.65 -1.29
CA GLY A 574 45.23 -16.95 -1.89
C GLY A 574 45.26 -17.91 -3.09
N GLY A 575 44.20 -17.93 -3.90
CA GLY A 575 43.92 -18.94 -4.94
C GLY A 575 42.79 -19.91 -4.58
N GLY A 576 42.17 -19.73 -3.41
CA GLY A 576 40.96 -20.45 -2.98
C GLY A 576 39.67 -19.69 -3.28
N GLN A 577 38.54 -20.28 -2.88
CA GLN A 577 37.20 -19.70 -3.00
C GLN A 577 36.31 -20.11 -1.82
N VAL A 578 35.27 -19.33 -1.55
CA VAL A 578 34.13 -19.76 -0.73
C VAL A 578 32.91 -19.99 -1.62
N ILE A 579 32.22 -21.11 -1.40
CA ILE A 579 30.95 -21.45 -2.04
C ILE A 579 29.84 -21.17 -1.02
N ILE A 580 28.74 -20.55 -1.46
CA ILE A 580 27.59 -20.15 -0.63
C ILE A 580 26.30 -20.68 -1.25
N ASP A 581 25.35 -21.07 -0.41
CA ASP A 581 24.06 -21.69 -0.77
C ASP A 581 22.99 -21.38 0.31
N ASN A 582 21.72 -21.71 0.03
CA ASN A 582 20.61 -21.75 1.02
C ASN A 582 20.38 -20.47 1.87
N VAL A 583 20.55 -19.29 1.27
CA VAL A 583 20.52 -17.98 1.97
C VAL A 583 19.09 -17.55 2.33
N ASN A 584 18.81 -17.34 3.62
CA ASN A 584 17.49 -16.99 4.16
C ASN A 584 17.56 -15.91 5.25
N LEU A 585 16.64 -14.94 5.25
CA LEU A 585 16.42 -13.97 6.34
C LEU A 585 14.92 -13.91 6.70
N ARG A 586 14.56 -14.39 7.89
CA ARG A 586 13.17 -14.68 8.27
C ARG A 586 12.75 -14.16 9.65
N PRO A 587 11.51 -13.70 9.88
CA PRO A 587 11.05 -13.32 11.22
C PRO A 587 11.11 -14.47 12.24
N LEU A 588 11.31 -14.14 13.51
CA LEU A 588 11.30 -15.06 14.65
C LEU A 588 10.02 -14.91 15.47
N VAL A 589 9.01 -15.73 15.17
CA VAL A 589 7.74 -15.76 15.92
C VAL A 589 7.91 -16.54 17.23
N GLY A 590 8.55 -15.89 18.21
CA GLY A 590 8.75 -16.42 19.56
C GLY A 590 7.49 -16.32 20.43
N VAL A 591 7.14 -17.41 21.12
CA VAL A 591 6.00 -17.43 22.05
C VAL A 591 6.48 -17.22 23.48
N SER A 592 6.02 -16.14 24.12
CA SER A 592 6.36 -15.81 25.51
C SER A 592 6.10 -16.99 26.46
N GLY A 593 7.08 -17.33 27.28
CA GLY A 593 7.02 -18.46 28.21
C GLY A 593 7.63 -19.76 27.67
N ASP A 594 7.93 -19.86 26.37
CA ASP A 594 8.85 -20.89 25.86
C ASP A 594 10.28 -20.52 26.31
N TYR A 595 10.82 -21.33 27.22
CA TYR A 595 12.14 -21.13 27.82
C TYR A 595 13.15 -22.17 27.39
N ASN A 596 12.68 -23.28 26.80
CA ASN A 596 13.51 -24.36 26.30
C ASN A 596 13.81 -24.23 24.80
N GLY A 597 12.96 -23.52 24.05
CA GLY A 597 13.09 -23.22 22.63
C GLY A 597 12.51 -24.30 21.70
N ASP A 598 11.59 -25.14 22.17
CA ASP A 598 10.96 -26.19 21.36
C ASP A 598 9.60 -25.79 20.73
N GLY A 599 9.18 -24.54 20.91
CA GLY A 599 7.94 -23.99 20.36
C GLY A 599 6.68 -24.42 21.11
N VAL A 600 6.77 -25.03 22.29
CA VAL A 600 5.60 -25.47 23.07
C VAL A 600 5.75 -25.12 24.55
N VAL A 601 4.93 -24.19 25.06
CA VAL A 601 4.98 -23.80 26.47
C VAL A 601 4.40 -24.90 27.35
N ASP A 602 5.23 -25.80 27.88
CA ASP A 602 4.81 -26.91 28.75
C ASP A 602 5.64 -27.08 30.06
N ALA A 603 5.62 -28.27 30.65
CA ALA A 603 6.33 -28.60 31.88
C ALA A 603 7.86 -28.72 31.70
N ALA A 604 8.34 -28.77 30.45
CA ALA A 604 9.76 -28.61 30.10
C ALA A 604 10.27 -27.20 30.45
N ASP A 605 9.55 -26.15 30.07
CA ASP A 605 9.92 -24.75 30.36
C ASP A 605 9.88 -24.43 31.84
N TYR A 606 8.87 -24.95 32.55
CA TYR A 606 8.85 -24.92 34.02
C TYR A 606 10.09 -25.53 34.64
N THR A 607 10.67 -26.55 34.00
CA THR A 607 11.92 -27.17 34.44
C THR A 607 13.13 -26.29 34.15
N VAL A 608 13.18 -25.60 33.01
CA VAL A 608 14.21 -24.59 32.73
C VAL A 608 14.13 -23.44 33.74
N TRP A 609 12.95 -22.86 33.94
CA TRP A 609 12.72 -21.80 34.93
C TRP A 609 13.07 -22.22 36.35
N ARG A 610 12.54 -23.35 36.84
CA ARG A 610 12.80 -23.84 38.19
C ARG A 610 14.29 -24.07 38.46
N ASP A 611 15.03 -24.56 37.47
CA ASP A 611 16.45 -24.85 37.62
C ASP A 611 17.33 -23.59 37.38
N ALA A 612 16.80 -22.55 36.73
CA ALA A 612 17.41 -21.23 36.57
C ALA A 612 17.06 -20.22 37.68
N LEU A 613 16.01 -20.46 38.46
CA LEU A 613 15.47 -19.57 39.51
C LEU A 613 16.54 -19.02 40.46
N GLY A 614 16.57 -17.69 40.58
CA GLY A 614 17.52 -16.93 41.40
C GLY A 614 18.86 -16.62 40.71
N ARG A 615 19.03 -16.93 39.41
CA ARG A 615 20.19 -16.53 38.62
C ARG A 615 19.99 -15.14 38.01
N LYS A 616 21.10 -14.42 37.78
CA LYS A 616 21.14 -13.31 36.82
C LYS A 616 21.52 -13.86 35.45
N VAL A 617 20.84 -13.42 34.40
CA VAL A 617 21.09 -13.78 33.00
C VAL A 617 21.24 -12.50 32.15
N SER A 618 21.39 -12.64 30.83
CA SER A 618 21.17 -11.52 29.90
C SER A 618 19.66 -11.29 29.75
N PRO A 619 19.19 -10.03 29.67
CA PRO A 619 17.79 -9.71 29.40
C PRO A 619 17.18 -10.56 28.28
N GLY A 620 16.12 -11.31 28.59
CA GLY A 620 15.41 -12.19 27.64
C GLY A 620 16.08 -13.53 27.31
N ALA A 621 17.15 -13.91 28.00
CA ALA A 621 17.74 -15.24 27.86
C ALA A 621 16.94 -16.30 28.65
N SER A 622 17.05 -17.59 28.29
CA SER A 622 16.24 -18.70 28.80
C SER A 622 15.82 -18.59 30.29
N ALA A 623 14.50 -18.55 30.50
CA ALA A 623 13.76 -18.35 31.75
C ALA A 623 13.59 -16.92 32.30
N ASP A 624 14.21 -15.90 31.71
CA ASP A 624 13.92 -14.48 31.95
C ASP A 624 12.86 -14.02 30.95
N GLY A 625 11.59 -14.19 31.33
CA GLY A 625 10.40 -13.95 30.52
C GLY A 625 9.79 -12.56 30.71
N ASP A 626 10.04 -11.88 31.82
CA ASP A 626 9.74 -10.44 31.95
C ASP A 626 10.86 -9.54 31.36
N ARG A 627 12.02 -10.14 31.02
CA ARG A 627 13.21 -9.55 30.41
C ARG A 627 13.99 -8.60 31.34
N ASN A 628 13.79 -8.65 32.65
CA ASN A 628 14.51 -7.80 33.61
C ASN A 628 16.00 -8.21 33.83
N GLY A 629 16.42 -9.35 33.29
CA GLY A 629 17.79 -9.88 33.42
C GLY A 629 17.97 -10.80 34.64
N ARG A 630 16.89 -11.24 35.27
CA ARG A 630 16.84 -12.15 36.41
C ARG A 630 15.83 -13.25 36.12
N VAL A 631 16.01 -14.40 36.77
CA VAL A 631 14.97 -15.44 36.79
C VAL A 631 14.37 -15.46 38.19
N GLU A 632 13.15 -14.94 38.34
CA GLU A 632 12.44 -14.81 39.62
C GLU A 632 10.96 -15.27 39.53
N GLN A 633 10.07 -14.78 40.39
CA GLN A 633 8.71 -15.35 40.56
C GLN A 633 7.73 -14.81 39.51
N GLU A 634 8.07 -13.68 38.94
CA GLU A 634 7.36 -12.88 37.96
C GLU A 634 7.39 -13.60 36.58
N ASP A 635 8.55 -14.15 36.20
CA ASP A 635 8.71 -15.04 35.03
C ASP A 635 7.80 -16.27 35.07
N TYR A 636 7.63 -16.88 36.25
CA TYR A 636 6.73 -18.02 36.37
C TYR A 636 5.28 -17.62 36.07
N GLU A 637 4.86 -16.38 36.34
CA GLU A 637 3.54 -15.91 35.94
C GLU A 637 3.45 -15.65 34.42
N VAL A 638 4.56 -15.28 33.74
CA VAL A 638 4.65 -15.25 32.26
C VAL A 638 4.48 -16.66 31.67
N TRP A 639 5.28 -17.63 32.10
CA TRP A 639 5.14 -19.04 31.70
C TRP A 639 3.74 -19.59 31.99
N ARG A 640 3.20 -19.30 33.19
CA ARG A 640 1.89 -19.79 33.62
C ARG A 640 0.73 -19.16 32.86
N ALA A 641 0.85 -17.89 32.45
CA ALA A 641 -0.14 -17.23 31.59
C ALA A 641 -0.15 -17.86 30.18
N ALA A 642 1.01 -18.25 29.68
CA ALA A 642 1.17 -18.88 28.36
C ALA A 642 1.05 -20.41 28.35
N TYR A 643 0.96 -21.10 29.49
CA TYR A 643 1.01 -22.57 29.55
C TYR A 643 -0.04 -23.27 28.65
N GLY A 644 0.45 -24.09 27.71
CA GLY A 644 -0.33 -24.75 26.67
C GLY A 644 -0.35 -24.01 25.33
N SER A 645 0.26 -22.82 25.23
CA SER A 645 0.51 -22.11 23.97
C SER A 645 1.56 -22.83 23.14
N ARG A 646 1.56 -22.57 21.84
CA ARG A 646 2.52 -23.12 20.88
C ARG A 646 2.90 -22.07 19.85
N SER A 647 4.18 -22.03 19.49
CA SER A 647 4.58 -21.48 18.20
C SER A 647 4.05 -22.40 17.10
N THR A 648 3.79 -21.83 15.93
CA THR A 648 3.39 -22.59 14.74
C THR A 648 4.55 -23.36 14.10
N ASP A 649 5.80 -23.03 14.45
CA ASP A 649 7.01 -23.69 13.96
C ASP A 649 7.74 -24.49 15.06
N ALA A 650 7.56 -25.82 15.02
CA ALA A 650 8.23 -26.76 15.92
C ALA A 650 8.45 -28.14 15.27
N ALA A 651 9.46 -28.26 14.40
CA ALA A 651 9.88 -29.53 13.78
C ALA A 651 11.23 -30.00 14.34
N SER A 652 11.24 -31.17 14.97
CA SER A 652 12.34 -31.67 15.81
C SER A 652 13.70 -31.86 15.11
N VAL A 653 14.78 -31.32 15.69
CA VAL A 653 16.16 -31.70 15.38
C VAL A 653 16.47 -33.11 15.94
N PRO A 654 16.95 -34.07 15.13
CA PRO A 654 17.27 -35.42 15.62
C PRO A 654 18.56 -35.46 16.46
N ALA A 655 18.43 -35.74 17.75
CA ALA A 655 19.59 -35.87 18.66
C ALA A 655 20.43 -37.12 18.37
N HIS A 656 21.66 -36.94 17.86
CA HIS A 656 22.58 -38.06 17.55
C HIS A 656 23.86 -38.13 18.39
N SER A 657 23.77 -38.96 19.45
CA SER A 657 24.85 -39.82 19.96
C SER A 657 26.19 -39.19 20.39
N ALA A 658 26.22 -38.61 21.60
CA ALA A 658 27.44 -38.56 22.41
C ALA A 658 27.65 -39.88 23.19
N SER A 659 28.70 -40.63 22.87
CA SER A 659 29.17 -41.80 23.63
C SER A 659 30.70 -41.87 23.50
N LEU A 660 31.51 -42.25 24.50
CA LEU A 660 31.25 -42.96 25.75
C LEU A 660 32.39 -42.65 26.76
N PHE A 661 32.29 -43.19 27.99
CA PHE A 661 33.27 -43.10 29.10
C PHE A 661 33.44 -41.73 29.80
N SER A 662 33.77 -41.63 31.10
CA SER A 662 33.20 -42.22 32.34
C SER A 662 34.12 -41.89 33.54
N GLN A 663 33.56 -41.96 34.75
CA GLN A 663 34.24 -42.03 36.07
C GLN A 663 34.59 -40.71 36.80
N ALA A 664 33.63 -40.32 37.66
CA ALA A 664 33.79 -40.37 39.11
C ALA A 664 34.57 -39.25 39.87
N ASN A 665 33.76 -38.53 40.66
CA ASN A 665 33.86 -38.36 42.12
C ASN A 665 34.66 -37.19 42.76
N VAL A 666 33.95 -36.57 43.72
CA VAL A 666 34.39 -36.10 45.06
C VAL A 666 34.81 -34.62 45.26
N MET A 667 33.81 -33.87 45.75
CA MET A 667 33.82 -32.93 46.91
C MET A 667 34.58 -31.58 46.91
N ASN A 668 33.81 -30.56 47.33
CA ASN A 668 34.11 -29.47 48.29
C ASN A 668 34.95 -28.23 47.89
N HIS A 669 34.29 -27.08 48.07
CA HIS A 669 34.78 -25.79 48.61
C HIS A 669 35.82 -25.89 49.77
N PRO A 670 36.48 -24.79 50.25
CA PRO A 670 36.55 -23.38 49.75
C PRO A 670 37.97 -22.71 49.87
N PHE A 671 38.03 -21.37 49.71
CA PHE A 671 39.01 -20.39 50.24
C PHE A 671 40.41 -20.17 49.59
N ARG A 672 40.51 -19.06 48.85
CA ARG A 672 41.46 -17.90 48.99
C ARG A 672 43.00 -18.02 48.91
N LEU A 673 43.54 -17.02 48.19
CA LEU A 673 44.75 -16.19 48.43
C LEU A 673 46.18 -16.66 48.00
N LEU A 674 46.66 -15.99 46.94
CA LEU A 674 47.89 -15.15 46.90
C LEU A 674 49.29 -15.80 47.12
N GLN A 675 50.11 -15.88 46.05
CA GLN A 675 51.47 -15.30 45.87
C GLN A 675 52.26 -15.97 44.71
N ALA A 676 53.18 -15.21 44.08
CA ALA A 676 53.94 -15.59 42.89
C ALA A 676 55.46 -15.55 43.11
N ALA A 677 56.23 -16.34 42.33
CA ALA A 677 57.70 -16.36 42.22
C ALA A 677 58.15 -17.41 41.15
N VAL A 678 59.29 -17.43 40.45
CA VAL A 678 60.46 -16.52 40.15
C VAL A 678 61.35 -17.29 39.14
N VAL A 679 62.21 -16.76 38.24
CA VAL A 679 62.34 -15.53 37.41
C VAL A 679 63.64 -15.71 36.57
N VAL A 680 63.71 -15.28 35.28
CA VAL A 680 64.91 -14.94 34.44
C VAL A 680 64.40 -14.64 33.01
N ALA A 681 64.44 -13.41 32.42
CA ALA A 681 65.51 -12.42 32.14
C ALA A 681 66.28 -12.73 30.82
N VAL A 682 66.76 -11.77 29.98
CA VAL A 682 67.12 -10.33 30.14
C VAL A 682 66.78 -9.51 28.86
N LEU A 683 66.69 -8.17 28.98
CA LEU A 683 66.62 -7.10 27.93
C LEU A 683 68.04 -6.83 27.29
N PRO A 684 68.40 -5.71 26.59
CA PRO A 684 67.71 -4.49 26.09
C PRO A 684 67.96 -4.24 24.56
N PHE A 685 67.96 -3.06 23.89
CA PHE A 685 67.95 -1.61 24.24
C PHE A 685 67.46 -0.73 23.04
N ALA A 686 67.56 0.60 23.12
CA ALA A 686 67.22 1.57 22.06
C ALA A 686 68.22 2.77 22.01
N SER A 687 68.38 3.46 20.86
CA SER A 687 69.13 4.74 20.77
C SER A 687 68.95 5.56 19.46
N GLU A 688 68.41 6.77 19.62
CA GLU A 688 68.72 8.09 19.01
C GLU A 688 69.50 8.30 17.68
N ALA A 689 68.93 9.23 16.87
CA ALA A 689 69.55 10.43 16.26
C ALA A 689 70.67 10.39 15.17
N ALA A 690 70.22 10.58 13.93
CA ALA A 690 70.66 11.61 12.96
C ALA A 690 72.15 12.02 12.74
N GLY A 691 72.63 11.85 11.50
CA GLY A 691 73.18 12.98 10.71
C GLY A 691 74.60 12.85 10.10
N LEU A 692 74.68 12.78 8.76
CA LEU A 692 75.66 13.47 7.88
C LEU A 692 75.36 13.15 6.38
N ALA A 693 76.09 13.77 5.43
CA ALA A 693 75.60 13.98 4.05
C ALA A 693 76.59 13.68 2.89
N ASN A 694 76.05 13.70 1.66
CA ASN A 694 76.66 13.99 0.35
C ASN A 694 77.44 12.90 -0.45
N LEU A 695 76.92 12.61 -1.66
CA LEU A 695 77.58 12.58 -3.00
C LEU A 695 78.70 11.52 -3.29
N VAL A 696 78.91 10.97 -4.51
CA VAL A 696 78.29 11.12 -5.88
C VAL A 696 78.77 10.00 -6.87
N ASN A 697 78.28 10.05 -8.14
CA ASN A 697 78.85 9.57 -9.43
C ASN A 697 78.27 8.32 -10.17
N ASN A 698 77.52 8.62 -11.26
CA ASN A 698 77.72 8.24 -12.68
C ASN A 698 77.62 6.78 -13.19
N GLY A 699 76.91 6.59 -14.33
CA GLY A 699 77.01 5.41 -15.21
C GLY A 699 75.89 5.25 -16.24
N ASP A 700 76.03 5.89 -17.41
CA ASP A 700 75.13 5.94 -18.59
C ASP A 700 74.67 4.54 -19.12
N PHE A 701 73.46 4.35 -19.70
CA PHE A 701 73.08 4.46 -21.14
C PHE A 701 71.69 3.75 -21.35
N GLU A 702 70.83 3.90 -22.40
CA GLU A 702 70.69 4.84 -23.54
C GLU A 702 69.27 4.74 -24.20
N VAL A 703 68.49 5.86 -24.21
CA VAL A 703 67.57 6.41 -25.25
C VAL A 703 66.53 5.55 -26.03
N LEU A 704 65.27 6.03 -26.07
CA LEU A 704 64.54 6.41 -27.32
C LEU A 704 63.35 7.37 -27.04
N GLU A 705 62.99 8.20 -28.04
CA GLU A 705 62.26 9.49 -27.90
C GLU A 705 60.84 9.49 -28.49
N LEU A 706 60.04 10.53 -28.19
CA LEU A 706 59.41 11.43 -29.20
C LEU A 706 58.77 12.67 -28.54
N ASP A 707 58.66 13.78 -29.29
CA ASP A 707 58.51 15.17 -28.80
C ASP A 707 57.37 16.00 -29.45
N GLU A 708 56.97 17.08 -28.75
CA GLU A 708 56.36 18.37 -29.18
C GLU A 708 55.15 18.47 -30.16
N PHE A 709 54.22 19.43 -29.92
CA PHE A 709 54.05 20.67 -30.76
C PHE A 709 52.83 21.58 -30.40
N ASP A 710 53.13 22.87 -30.18
CA ASP A 710 52.42 24.15 -30.46
C ASP A 710 50.89 24.46 -30.28
N THR A 711 50.60 25.77 -30.34
CA THR A 711 49.29 26.48 -30.34
C THR A 711 49.25 27.48 -31.54
N PRO A 712 48.45 28.59 -31.67
CA PRO A 712 47.12 29.01 -31.16
C PRO A 712 46.18 29.59 -32.31
N VAL A 713 45.16 30.42 -31.95
CA VAL A 713 44.58 31.61 -32.69
C VAL A 713 43.11 31.61 -33.23
N VAL A 714 42.22 32.29 -32.48
CA VAL A 714 41.26 33.41 -32.80
C VAL A 714 40.20 33.36 -33.94
N ASN A 715 38.99 33.79 -33.53
CA ASN A 715 37.69 34.22 -34.14
C ASN A 715 37.51 34.61 -35.64
N ASP A 716 36.23 34.75 -36.05
CA ASP A 716 35.81 35.33 -37.35
C ASP A 716 34.42 36.05 -37.39
N TYR A 717 33.71 36.23 -36.25
CA TYR A 717 32.37 36.87 -36.22
C TYR A 717 32.25 38.13 -35.33
N GLY A 718 33.16 39.08 -35.51
CA GLY A 718 32.91 40.52 -35.39
C GLY A 718 32.47 41.08 -34.02
N ASN A 719 33.42 41.58 -33.23
CA ASN A 719 33.20 42.32 -31.99
C ASN A 719 32.18 43.48 -32.14
N ALA A 720 31.28 43.65 -31.17
CA ALA A 720 30.46 44.86 -31.02
C ALA A 720 30.11 45.20 -29.55
N GLU A 721 31.09 45.08 -28.64
CA GLU A 721 31.11 45.88 -27.41
C GLU A 721 31.10 47.38 -27.76
N PRO A 722 30.21 48.17 -27.14
CA PRO A 722 30.69 49.31 -26.36
C PRO A 722 29.98 49.41 -25.00
N ALA A 723 30.72 49.31 -23.90
CA ALA A 723 31.54 50.40 -23.32
C ALA A 723 30.74 51.67 -22.98
N SER A 724 30.91 52.32 -21.81
CA SER A 724 31.77 52.11 -20.63
C SER A 724 31.46 53.23 -19.60
N TRP A 725 32.22 53.33 -18.50
CA TRP A 725 33.10 54.50 -18.23
C TRP A 725 34.23 54.09 -17.26
N PHE A 726 35.29 54.88 -17.18
CA PHE A 726 36.59 54.56 -16.54
C PHE A 726 36.65 55.05 -15.06
N PHE A 727 37.60 54.70 -14.17
CA PHE A 727 39.05 54.41 -14.32
C PHE A 727 39.64 53.42 -13.28
N LYS A 728 40.30 52.37 -13.77
CA LYS A 728 41.74 52.02 -13.57
C LYS A 728 42.44 52.40 -12.23
N GLU A 729 42.80 51.38 -11.41
CA GLU A 729 44.22 50.97 -11.21
C GLU A 729 44.42 49.58 -10.55
N THR A 730 45.58 48.98 -10.86
CA THR A 730 46.28 47.78 -10.31
C THR A 730 45.57 46.81 -9.33
N THR A 731 45.60 45.51 -9.67
CA THR A 731 45.48 44.37 -8.72
C THR A 731 46.51 44.46 -7.59
N PRO A 732 46.16 44.03 -6.37
CA PRO A 732 46.17 42.61 -6.03
C PRO A 732 44.81 41.92 -6.16
N ALA A 733 44.81 40.58 -6.24
CA ALA A 733 43.58 39.80 -6.06
C ALA A 733 43.22 39.79 -4.57
N GLN A 734 42.21 40.56 -4.18
CA GLN A 734 41.57 40.41 -2.88
C GLN A 734 40.64 39.20 -2.93
N THR A 735 40.67 38.37 -1.89
CA THR A 735 39.61 37.42 -1.57
C THR A 735 38.35 38.22 -1.19
N ALA A 736 37.49 38.47 -2.17
CA ALA A 736 36.20 39.10 -1.94
C ALA A 736 35.18 38.03 -1.53
N THR A 737 34.89 37.94 -0.23
CA THR A 737 33.67 37.29 0.25
C THR A 737 32.44 37.98 -0.33
N PRO A 738 31.33 37.25 -0.56
CA PRO A 738 30.09 37.86 -1.03
C PRO A 738 29.56 38.87 -0.01
N ALA A 739 29.04 40.00 -0.48
CA ALA A 739 28.58 41.08 0.37
C ALA A 739 27.15 40.82 0.88
N VAL A 740 27.03 40.31 2.11
CA VAL A 740 25.75 40.22 2.83
C VAL A 740 25.23 41.63 3.12
N GLN A 741 23.99 41.93 2.71
CA GLN A 741 23.37 43.23 2.90
C GLN A 741 22.40 43.20 4.09
N LEU A 742 22.88 43.64 5.26
CA LEU A 742 22.09 43.69 6.49
C LEU A 742 21.06 44.83 6.48
N ILE A 743 19.85 44.51 6.93
CA ILE A 743 18.79 45.47 7.30
C ILE A 743 18.29 45.02 8.68
N GLY A 744 18.23 45.92 9.65
CA GLY A 744 17.82 45.59 11.03
C GLY A 744 16.66 46.45 11.53
N ASP A 745 16.10 46.05 12.66
CA ASP A 745 15.24 46.87 13.53
C ASP A 745 15.85 46.91 14.95
N ASP A 746 15.37 47.84 15.78
CA ASP A 746 15.97 48.24 17.07
C ASP A 746 15.08 47.82 18.26
N ASP A 747 15.66 47.36 19.38
CA ASP A 747 14.93 47.01 20.62
C ASP A 747 14.22 48.24 21.21
N ALA A 748 12.92 48.11 21.54
CA ALA A 748 12.03 49.24 21.75
C ALA A 748 11.01 49.13 22.90
N ASP A 749 10.86 47.99 23.60
CA ASP A 749 9.91 47.85 24.72
C ASP A 749 10.51 47.37 26.06
N GLY A 750 11.62 46.62 26.03
CA GLY A 750 12.52 46.45 27.18
C GLY A 750 11.89 45.77 28.40
N ASP A 751 11.15 44.69 28.19
CA ASP A 751 10.44 43.92 29.24
C ASP A 751 11.36 43.04 30.12
N GLY A 752 12.55 42.70 29.61
CA GLY A 752 13.55 41.85 30.27
C GLY A 752 13.51 40.37 29.88
N VAL A 753 12.73 39.98 28.86
CA VAL A 753 12.76 38.64 28.26
C VAL A 753 13.74 38.64 27.09
N HIS A 754 14.85 37.89 27.23
CA HIS A 754 15.88 37.80 26.18
C HIS A 754 15.43 36.90 25.00
N SER A 755 14.54 37.44 24.17
CA SER A 755 14.04 36.82 22.94
C SER A 755 14.91 37.21 21.74
N TYR A 756 15.89 36.37 21.39
CA TYR A 756 16.81 36.63 20.28
C TYR A 756 16.20 36.20 18.93
N ALA A 757 15.42 37.09 18.30
CA ALA A 757 14.93 36.90 16.92
C ALA A 757 15.89 37.53 15.90
N LEU A 758 16.34 36.74 14.91
CA LEU A 758 17.23 37.18 13.83
C LEU A 758 16.51 37.13 12.47
N ASN A 759 16.00 38.29 12.05
CA ASN A 759 15.14 38.39 10.86
C ASN A 759 15.91 38.77 9.59
N PHE A 760 15.58 38.08 8.49
CA PHE A 760 16.03 38.33 7.10
C PHE A 760 17.53 38.24 6.75
N TYR A 761 17.89 37.13 6.10
CA TYR A 761 19.14 37.00 5.33
C TYR A 761 18.87 36.43 3.92
N GLU A 762 19.30 37.15 2.87
CA GLU A 762 19.21 36.68 1.47
C GLU A 762 20.58 36.23 0.96
N VAL A 763 20.71 34.94 0.62
CA VAL A 763 21.91 34.37 -0.02
C VAL A 763 21.63 34.14 -1.50
N SER A 764 22.39 34.80 -2.37
CA SER A 764 22.27 34.64 -3.82
C SER A 764 23.62 34.22 -4.43
N VAL A 765 23.78 32.93 -4.70
CA VAL A 765 25.02 32.37 -5.27
C VAL A 765 25.02 32.52 -6.79
N GLY A 766 25.68 33.57 -7.30
CA GLY A 766 25.82 33.81 -8.74
C GLY A 766 26.71 32.75 -9.40
N GLY A 767 26.12 31.88 -10.22
CA GLY A 767 26.72 30.65 -10.72
C GLY A 767 28.12 30.78 -11.35
N PHE A 768 29.13 30.30 -10.64
CA PHE A 768 30.50 30.03 -11.11
C PHE A 768 31.07 28.83 -10.35
N SER A 769 31.69 27.88 -11.06
CA SER A 769 32.20 26.63 -10.47
C SER A 769 33.61 26.79 -9.90
N PHE A 770 33.74 27.04 -8.60
CA PHE A 770 34.97 26.86 -7.81
C PHE A 770 34.64 26.45 -6.37
N PRO A 771 35.46 25.60 -5.71
CA PRO A 771 35.20 25.16 -4.34
C PRO A 771 35.51 26.28 -3.32
N GLY A 772 34.50 26.64 -2.53
CA GLY A 772 34.64 27.56 -1.40
C GLY A 772 33.30 27.80 -0.70
N GLU A 773 33.24 27.57 0.61
CA GLU A 773 32.06 27.81 1.43
C GLU A 773 31.62 29.29 1.39
N ALA A 774 30.31 29.52 1.36
CA ALA A 774 29.71 30.80 1.71
C ALA A 774 29.10 30.70 3.11
N ASP A 775 29.67 31.42 4.07
CA ASP A 775 29.27 31.42 5.48
C ASP A 775 28.28 32.55 5.80
N ILE A 776 27.19 32.22 6.51
CA ILE A 776 26.48 33.17 7.39
C ILE A 776 26.60 32.66 8.83
N ARG A 777 26.77 33.58 9.79
CA ARG A 777 26.85 33.30 11.22
C ARG A 777 26.02 34.32 12.02
N SER A 778 25.40 33.88 13.10
CA SER A 778 24.73 34.76 14.07
C SER A 778 25.75 35.54 14.93
N GLN A 779 25.27 36.42 15.81
CA GLN A 779 26.00 36.71 17.04
C GLN A 779 25.78 35.55 18.03
N ALA A 780 26.75 35.30 18.90
CA ALA A 780 26.63 34.25 19.91
C ALA A 780 25.81 34.73 21.13
N ILE A 781 24.98 33.85 21.69
CA ILE A 781 24.10 34.11 22.83
C ILE A 781 24.54 33.33 24.07
N GLU A 782 24.25 33.84 25.27
CA GLU A 782 24.55 33.16 26.54
C GLU A 782 23.45 32.14 26.88
N VAL A 783 23.84 30.88 27.12
CA VAL A 783 22.97 29.79 27.59
C VAL A 783 23.67 29.01 28.72
N ILE A 784 23.00 28.06 29.37
CA ILE A 784 23.56 27.33 30.52
C ILE A 784 23.62 25.83 30.23
N ALA A 785 24.76 25.21 30.50
CA ALA A 785 24.97 23.76 30.37
C ALA A 785 23.99 22.99 31.28
N GLY A 786 23.25 22.05 30.70
CA GLY A 786 22.19 21.29 31.38
C GLY A 786 20.79 21.92 31.36
N GLU A 787 20.58 23.07 30.71
CA GLU A 787 19.23 23.54 30.39
C GLU A 787 18.70 22.86 29.12
N GLU A 788 17.39 22.64 29.03
CA GLU A 788 16.75 22.31 27.75
C GLU A 788 16.45 23.55 26.92
N LEU A 789 16.61 23.41 25.60
CA LEU A 789 16.33 24.44 24.61
C LEU A 789 15.57 23.83 23.43
N THR A 790 14.72 24.67 22.83
CA THR A 790 14.11 24.44 21.52
C THR A 790 14.78 25.41 20.54
N TRP A 791 15.39 24.93 19.46
CA TRP A 791 15.82 25.78 18.34
C TRP A 791 14.93 25.56 17.13
N SER A 792 14.64 26.64 16.41
CA SER A 792 13.88 26.58 15.15
C SER A 792 14.31 27.62 14.15
N PHE A 793 14.08 27.35 12.86
CA PHE A 793 14.27 28.30 11.77
C PHE A 793 13.40 27.94 10.56
N SER A 794 12.97 28.95 9.82
CA SER A 794 12.32 28.80 8.52
C SER A 794 13.35 28.85 7.38
N TYR A 795 13.17 28.02 6.35
CA TYR A 795 13.98 28.05 5.13
C TYR A 795 13.14 27.86 3.86
N LYS A 796 13.70 28.27 2.73
CA LYS A 796 13.04 28.25 1.42
C LYS A 796 14.02 28.13 0.26
N LEU A 797 13.71 27.22 -0.66
CA LEU A 797 14.43 27.02 -1.92
C LEU A 797 13.74 27.78 -3.06
N LEU A 798 14.52 28.30 -4.01
CA LEU A 798 14.04 29.00 -5.21
C LEU A 798 14.92 28.68 -6.42
N GLY A 799 14.43 27.88 -7.36
CA GLY A 799 15.14 27.50 -8.58
C GLY A 799 16.29 26.51 -8.34
N VAL A 800 16.18 25.64 -7.34
CA VAL A 800 17.19 24.62 -7.02
C VAL A 800 16.76 23.25 -7.57
N ASP A 801 17.56 22.66 -8.47
CA ASP A 801 17.30 21.35 -9.05
C ASP A 801 17.85 20.24 -8.12
N GLN A 802 16.98 19.66 -7.31
CA GLN A 802 17.35 18.68 -6.28
C GLN A 802 17.86 17.33 -6.84
N GLY A 803 17.80 17.11 -8.16
CA GLY A 803 18.18 15.84 -8.78
C GLY A 803 19.67 15.51 -8.83
N GLN A 804 20.58 16.36 -8.31
CA GLN A 804 22.03 16.18 -8.44
C GLN A 804 22.85 16.19 -7.13
N GLY A 805 22.21 16.25 -5.96
CA GLY A 805 22.92 16.14 -4.68
C GLY A 805 23.63 17.40 -4.20
N ASP A 806 23.19 18.59 -4.65
CA ASP A 806 23.61 19.86 -4.06
C ASP A 806 22.93 20.05 -2.68
N GLU A 807 23.72 20.30 -1.63
CA GLU A 807 23.26 20.27 -0.23
C GLU A 807 23.58 21.58 0.53
N PHE A 808 22.64 22.02 1.38
CA PHE A 808 22.89 23.06 2.39
C PHE A 808 22.91 22.47 3.81
N ARG A 809 23.70 23.12 4.68
CA ARG A 809 23.98 22.68 6.05
C ARG A 809 23.70 23.84 7.03
N ALA A 810 23.03 23.54 8.14
CA ALA A 810 22.81 24.45 9.25
C ALA A 810 23.35 23.85 10.56
N ASP A 811 24.11 24.65 11.31
CA ASP A 811 24.81 24.26 12.52
C ASP A 811 24.35 25.09 13.72
N LEU A 812 24.09 24.45 14.87
CA LEU A 812 24.00 25.10 16.18
C LEU A 812 25.15 24.61 17.07
N ARG A 813 26.02 25.52 17.52
CA ARG A 813 27.35 25.18 18.04
C ARG A 813 27.63 25.84 19.39
N PHE A 814 28.31 25.11 20.28
CA PHE A 814 28.51 25.51 21.67
C PHE A 814 29.99 25.70 22.04
N PHE A 815 30.28 26.82 22.71
CA PHE A 815 31.63 27.30 23.04
C PHE A 815 31.75 27.67 24.52
N GLU A 816 32.91 27.40 25.12
CA GLU A 816 33.20 27.70 26.53
C GLU A 816 33.52 29.18 26.80
N ASP A 817 33.92 29.93 25.77
CA ASP A 817 34.28 31.34 25.84
C ASP A 817 33.83 32.05 24.55
N LEU A 818 33.23 33.24 24.71
CA LEU A 818 32.88 34.16 23.62
C LEU A 818 34.08 34.51 22.73
N SER A 819 35.31 34.44 23.25
CA SER A 819 36.53 34.67 22.46
C SER A 819 36.84 33.57 21.43
N ALA A 820 36.21 32.39 21.52
CA ALA A 820 36.42 31.28 20.58
C ALA A 820 35.62 31.41 19.26
N THR A 821 34.56 32.23 19.23
CA THR A 821 33.64 32.33 18.09
C THR A 821 34.22 33.10 16.88
N ASP A 822 35.20 33.98 17.11
CA ASP A 822 35.81 34.86 16.12
C ASP A 822 37.06 34.24 15.43
N THR A 823 36.90 33.04 14.86
CA THR A 823 37.95 32.40 14.03
C THR A 823 37.42 31.86 12.70
N SER A 824 38.23 32.05 11.66
CA SER A 824 37.92 31.78 10.24
C SER A 824 38.77 30.66 9.62
N SER A 825 39.21 29.71 10.44
CA SER A 825 39.94 28.52 9.98
C SER A 825 39.56 27.27 10.78
N THR A 826 39.66 26.10 10.14
CA THR A 826 39.18 24.79 10.59
C THR A 826 40.01 24.20 11.75
N GLY A 827 39.89 24.75 12.96
CA GLY A 827 40.71 24.31 14.09
C GLY A 827 40.47 24.99 15.44
N SER A 828 39.20 25.23 15.80
CA SER A 828 38.79 25.71 17.13
C SER A 828 37.85 24.69 17.76
N ALA A 829 38.04 24.39 19.05
CA ALA A 829 37.28 23.38 19.76
C ALA A 829 35.89 23.90 20.15
N PHE A 830 34.87 23.44 19.44
CA PHE A 830 33.48 23.44 19.91
C PHE A 830 33.26 22.22 20.80
N ILE A 831 32.39 22.36 21.81
CA ILE A 831 32.08 21.30 22.78
C ILE A 831 31.05 20.32 22.19
N PHE A 832 30.14 20.86 21.37
CA PHE A 832 29.07 20.15 20.69
C PHE A 832 28.58 20.98 19.50
N GLU A 833 28.02 20.30 18.51
CA GLU A 833 27.47 20.84 17.27
C GLU A 833 26.27 19.96 16.89
N ASP A 834 25.05 20.53 16.90
CA ASP A 834 23.87 19.90 16.28
C ASP A 834 23.83 20.35 14.81
N VAL A 835 23.64 19.39 13.90
CA VAL A 835 23.71 19.62 12.45
C VAL A 835 22.40 19.20 11.80
N PHE A 836 21.90 20.06 10.93
CA PHE A 836 20.84 19.74 9.99
C PHE A 836 21.38 19.76 8.55
N TYR A 837 21.05 18.72 7.79
CA TYR A 837 21.36 18.58 6.37
C TYR A 837 20.09 18.65 5.53
N SER A 838 20.12 19.39 4.42
CA SER A 838 18.95 19.53 3.54
C SER A 838 18.52 18.24 2.84
N SER A 839 19.33 17.18 2.90
CA SER A 839 19.00 15.83 2.44
C SER A 839 17.99 15.09 3.36
N GLU A 840 17.74 15.59 4.58
CA GLU A 840 16.77 15.03 5.53
C GLU A 840 15.29 15.30 5.15
N ALA A 841 15.00 16.17 4.17
CA ALA A 841 13.62 16.56 3.82
C ALA A 841 13.41 16.80 2.31
N THR A 842 12.38 16.18 1.73
CA THR A 842 11.97 16.41 0.33
C THR A 842 11.07 17.64 0.24
N VAL A 843 11.53 18.75 -0.35
CA VAL A 843 10.85 20.06 -0.30
C VAL A 843 10.47 20.56 -1.69
N PRO A 844 9.20 20.94 -1.97
CA PRO A 844 8.82 21.60 -3.22
C PRO A 844 9.53 22.95 -3.41
N ASP A 845 10.06 23.20 -4.60
CA ASP A 845 10.70 24.49 -4.93
C ASP A 845 9.69 25.63 -4.82
N GLY A 846 10.04 26.68 -4.08
CA GLY A 846 9.18 27.85 -3.89
C GLY A 846 8.24 27.82 -2.68
N GLU A 847 8.33 26.86 -1.75
CA GLU A 847 7.61 26.89 -0.47
C GLU A 847 8.52 27.21 0.74
N TRP A 848 7.93 27.62 1.87
CA TRP A 848 8.64 27.81 3.15
C TRP A 848 8.45 26.55 4.01
N GLN A 849 9.52 26.11 4.68
CA GLN A 849 9.52 25.01 5.64
C GLN A 849 10.12 25.50 6.95
N THR A 850 9.61 25.06 8.10
CA THR A 850 10.15 25.42 9.42
C THR A 850 10.65 24.16 10.13
N LEU A 851 11.94 24.13 10.45
CA LEU A 851 12.54 23.08 11.27
C LEU A 851 12.46 23.50 12.74
N THR A 852 12.13 22.56 13.62
CA THR A 852 12.21 22.71 15.08
C THR A 852 12.86 21.47 15.69
N ARG A 853 13.88 21.64 16.54
CA ARG A 853 14.53 20.56 17.30
C ARG A 853 14.64 20.95 18.79
N GLN A 854 14.40 19.99 19.68
CA GLN A 854 14.62 20.12 21.11
C GLN A 854 15.87 19.35 21.54
N PHE A 855 16.65 19.92 22.45
CA PHE A 855 17.89 19.34 22.96
C PHE A 855 18.23 19.89 24.35
N THR A 856 18.92 19.09 25.17
CA THR A 856 19.57 19.57 26.39
C THR A 856 20.95 20.14 26.04
N VAL A 857 21.29 21.35 26.51
CA VAL A 857 22.64 21.92 26.36
C VAL A 857 23.64 20.96 27.02
N PRO A 858 24.65 20.44 26.30
CA PRO A 858 25.53 19.40 26.82
C PRO A 858 26.27 19.81 28.09
N TYR A 859 26.37 18.86 29.02
CA TYR A 859 27.10 18.99 30.27
C TYR A 859 27.76 17.67 30.66
N ASP A 860 28.73 17.71 31.58
CA ASP A 860 29.34 16.49 32.12
C ASP A 860 28.57 15.90 33.31
N SER A 861 28.42 14.57 33.30
CA SER A 861 27.80 13.78 34.38
C SER A 861 28.87 13.47 35.44
N PRO A 862 28.55 13.40 36.75
CA PRO A 862 29.56 13.26 37.82
C PRO A 862 30.23 11.86 37.94
N GLU A 863 30.48 11.18 36.81
CA GLU A 863 31.36 10.01 36.66
C GLU A 863 32.77 10.49 36.21
N PRO A 864 33.87 10.14 36.90
CA PRO A 864 35.18 10.74 36.65
C PRO A 864 35.86 10.16 35.40
N GLY A 865 35.69 10.78 34.22
CA GLY A 865 36.27 10.29 32.97
C GLY A 865 36.55 11.30 31.85
N ASP A 866 35.66 12.24 31.56
CA ASP A 866 35.69 13.03 30.31
C ASP A 866 35.85 14.55 30.54
N ASP A 867 37.10 14.98 30.67
CA ASP A 867 37.54 16.35 31.00
C ASP A 867 37.34 17.36 29.82
N SER A 868 36.31 17.16 29.00
CA SER A 868 36.06 17.87 27.72
C SER A 868 34.72 18.61 27.63
N ARG A 869 33.89 18.56 28.68
CA ARG A 869 32.56 19.21 28.73
C ARG A 869 32.37 20.05 29.99
N PRO A 870 31.62 21.16 29.92
CA PRO A 870 31.34 22.01 31.06
C PRO A 870 30.39 21.34 32.06
N ALA A 871 30.55 21.64 33.35
CA ALA A 871 29.68 21.11 34.39
C ALA A 871 28.27 21.73 34.32
N ALA A 872 27.25 20.97 34.74
CA ALA A 872 25.87 21.45 34.82
C ALA A 872 25.76 22.77 35.61
N GLY A 873 25.01 23.73 35.06
CA GLY A 873 24.86 25.08 35.63
C GLY A 873 25.96 26.09 35.23
N THR A 874 26.89 25.72 34.34
CA THR A 874 27.93 26.64 33.82
C THR A 874 27.42 27.40 32.59
N THR A 875 27.67 28.71 32.51
CA THR A 875 27.37 29.51 31.31
C THR A 875 28.26 29.10 30.13
N VAL A 876 27.65 28.94 28.96
CA VAL A 876 28.32 28.69 27.67
C VAL A 876 27.73 29.62 26.60
N TYR A 877 28.40 29.73 25.46
CA TYR A 877 28.00 30.57 24.34
C TYR A 877 27.54 29.71 23.16
N ALA A 878 26.40 30.05 22.54
CA ALA A 878 25.84 29.34 21.40
C ALA A 878 25.81 30.23 20.15
N ASP A 879 26.26 29.73 18.98
CA ASP A 879 26.11 30.41 17.68
C ASP A 879 25.42 29.52 16.63
N VAL A 880 24.76 30.17 15.66
CA VAL A 880 24.13 29.51 14.50
C VAL A 880 24.94 29.83 13.26
N ARG A 881 25.28 28.82 12.46
CA ARG A 881 25.97 28.96 11.18
C ARG A 881 25.18 28.30 10.05
N PHE A 882 25.18 28.92 8.88
CA PHE A 882 24.66 28.35 7.64
C PHE A 882 25.79 28.27 6.60
N SER A 883 25.88 27.13 5.91
CA SER A 883 26.86 26.87 4.85
C SER A 883 26.25 26.06 3.70
N ILE A 884 26.88 26.08 2.52
CA ILE A 884 26.40 25.38 1.31
C ILE A 884 27.57 24.60 0.70
N ASN A 885 27.39 23.28 0.52
CA ASN A 885 28.41 22.35 0.04
C ASN A 885 28.26 22.10 -1.47
N ALA A 886 28.78 23.02 -2.28
CA ALA A 886 28.78 22.89 -3.74
C ALA A 886 29.85 21.89 -4.24
N PHE A 887 29.56 20.59 -4.16
CA PHE A 887 30.35 19.55 -4.86
C PHE A 887 30.06 19.52 -6.36
N THR A 888 28.84 19.92 -6.75
CA THR A 888 28.43 20.24 -8.13
C THR A 888 28.13 21.72 -8.27
N SER A 889 27.93 22.18 -9.50
CA SER A 889 27.72 23.61 -9.78
C SER A 889 26.27 24.01 -9.51
N PHE A 890 26.01 24.49 -8.28
CA PHE A 890 24.73 25.03 -7.82
C PHE A 890 24.02 25.84 -8.93
N GLY A 891 22.85 25.36 -9.37
CA GLY A 891 22.24 25.66 -10.68
C GLY A 891 21.70 27.08 -10.91
N GLY A 892 22.24 28.10 -10.22
CA GLY A 892 21.76 29.48 -10.25
C GLY A 892 20.54 29.76 -9.36
N GLY A 893 20.09 28.77 -8.58
CA GLY A 893 19.06 28.92 -7.56
C GLY A 893 19.50 29.71 -6.33
N GLN A 894 18.53 30.04 -5.48
CA GLN A 894 18.71 30.74 -4.21
C GLN A 894 18.21 29.90 -3.03
N VAL A 895 18.79 30.13 -1.86
CA VAL A 895 18.31 29.64 -0.56
C VAL A 895 18.04 30.85 0.34
N ARG A 896 16.93 30.83 1.07
CA ARG A 896 16.52 31.90 1.99
C ARG A 896 16.22 31.32 3.37
N PHE A 897 16.49 32.11 4.40
CA PHE A 897 16.27 31.76 5.81
C PHE A 897 15.52 32.89 6.52
N ASP A 898 14.64 32.53 7.46
CA ASP A 898 13.83 33.45 8.27
C ASP A 898 13.46 32.80 9.62
N ASP A 899 12.74 33.51 10.50
CA ASP A 899 12.18 33.00 11.77
C ASP A 899 13.18 32.26 12.71
N ILE A 900 14.47 32.59 12.67
CA ILE A 900 15.49 31.91 13.48
C ILE A 900 15.30 32.27 14.96
N THR A 901 15.02 31.27 15.80
CA THR A 901 14.75 31.44 17.25
C THR A 901 15.34 30.31 18.09
N VAL A 902 15.66 30.63 19.35
CA VAL A 902 16.06 29.67 20.40
C VAL A 902 15.31 30.02 21.69
N THR A 903 14.61 29.07 22.30
CA THR A 903 13.75 29.25 23.47
C THR A 903 13.91 28.12 24.49
N ARG A 904 13.36 28.25 25.71
CA ARG A 904 13.34 27.21 26.76
C ARG A 904 11.94 26.57 26.86
N PRO A 905 11.81 25.25 27.09
CA PRO A 905 10.52 24.59 27.31
C PRO A 905 9.95 24.88 28.71
N VAL A 906 8.68 24.53 28.92
CA VAL A 906 7.94 24.75 30.18
C VAL A 906 7.42 23.41 30.71
N SER A 907 7.90 23.00 31.88
CA SER A 907 7.75 21.63 32.42
C SER A 907 6.40 21.30 33.08
N ALA A 908 5.47 22.26 33.12
CA ALA A 908 4.16 22.11 33.77
C ALA A 908 2.96 22.18 32.79
N ASP A 909 3.24 22.22 31.49
CA ASP A 909 2.26 22.11 30.41
C ASP A 909 1.94 20.62 30.21
N TYR A 910 0.92 20.13 30.92
CA TYR A 910 0.51 18.73 30.96
C TYR A 910 -0.58 18.40 29.92
N ASN A 911 -1.15 19.41 29.27
CA ASN A 911 -2.09 19.23 28.16
C ASN A 911 -1.47 19.47 26.77
N GLY A 912 -0.30 20.12 26.71
CA GLY A 912 0.44 20.44 25.48
C GLY A 912 -0.09 21.65 24.69
N ASP A 913 -0.85 22.55 25.31
CA ASP A 913 -1.48 23.70 24.64
C ASP A 913 -0.61 24.99 24.60
N GLY A 914 0.54 24.98 25.28
CA GLY A 914 1.50 26.07 25.34
C GLY A 914 1.29 27.03 26.52
N VAL A 915 0.28 26.81 27.39
CA VAL A 915 -0.08 27.69 28.50
C VAL A 915 -0.37 26.90 29.79
N VAL A 916 0.45 27.08 30.82
CA VAL A 916 0.25 26.43 32.13
C VAL A 916 -0.93 27.07 32.87
N ASP A 917 -2.05 26.37 32.91
CA ASP A 917 -3.39 26.86 33.23
C ASP A 917 -4.12 25.90 34.22
N ALA A 918 -5.41 26.10 34.49
CA ALA A 918 -6.25 25.20 35.28
C ALA A 918 -6.63 23.90 34.52
N ALA A 919 -6.36 23.84 33.21
CA ALA A 919 -6.43 22.62 32.41
C ALA A 919 -5.37 21.59 32.84
N ASP A 920 -4.11 21.99 33.04
CA ASP A 920 -3.02 21.08 33.47
C ASP A 920 -3.25 20.54 34.86
N TYR A 921 -3.76 21.37 35.78
CA TYR A 921 -4.24 20.91 37.09
C TYR A 921 -5.33 19.83 36.97
N THR A 922 -6.12 19.85 35.89
CA THR A 922 -7.13 18.82 35.64
C THR A 922 -6.49 17.52 35.16
N VAL A 923 -5.45 17.58 34.32
CA VAL A 923 -4.64 16.40 33.95
C VAL A 923 -3.98 15.81 35.19
N TRP A 924 -3.19 16.61 35.92
CA TRP A 924 -2.50 16.18 37.15
C TRP A 924 -3.43 15.59 38.21
N ARG A 925 -4.59 16.22 38.46
CA ARG A 925 -5.56 15.75 39.45
C ARG A 925 -6.13 14.38 39.09
N ASP A 926 -6.37 14.14 37.80
CA ASP A 926 -7.02 12.91 37.33
C ASP A 926 -6.01 11.76 37.11
N THR A 927 -4.71 12.06 37.00
CA THR A 927 -3.60 11.08 37.03
C THR A 927 -2.89 10.96 38.39
N GLN A 928 -3.30 11.73 39.42
CA GLN A 928 -2.62 11.75 40.72
C GLN A 928 -2.50 10.36 41.37
N GLY A 929 -1.26 9.93 41.64
CA GLY A 929 -0.92 8.63 42.21
C GLY A 929 -0.73 7.52 41.17
N SER A 930 -0.53 7.89 39.90
CA SER A 930 -0.25 6.95 38.81
C SER A 930 1.25 6.67 38.66
N GLU A 931 1.57 5.39 38.46
CA GLU A 931 2.90 4.86 38.08
C GLU A 931 2.94 4.45 36.58
N THR A 932 1.85 4.68 35.83
CA THR A 932 1.66 4.16 34.45
C THR A 932 1.08 5.17 33.46
N ASP A 933 0.50 6.26 33.96
CA ASP A 933 -0.03 7.38 33.18
C ASP A 933 0.68 8.63 33.70
N LEU A 934 1.79 8.95 33.06
CA LEU A 934 2.77 9.95 33.49
C LEU A 934 2.60 11.29 32.75
N THR A 935 1.42 11.54 32.17
CA THR A 935 1.10 12.78 31.43
C THR A 935 1.21 14.06 32.26
N ALA A 936 1.31 13.95 33.59
CA ALA A 936 1.56 15.05 34.51
C ALA A 936 2.76 14.82 35.44
N ASP A 937 3.72 13.97 35.06
CA ASP A 937 5.02 13.83 35.73
C ASP A 937 5.95 14.98 35.30
N GLY A 938 5.66 16.17 35.82
CA GLY A 938 6.46 17.39 35.59
C GLY A 938 7.77 17.45 36.37
N THR A 939 8.13 16.37 37.07
CA THR A 939 9.42 16.24 37.77
C THR A 939 10.31 15.14 37.18
N GLY A 940 9.76 14.25 36.36
CA GLY A 940 10.45 13.16 35.68
C GLY A 940 10.87 12.03 36.61
N ASP A 941 10.17 11.81 37.73
CA ASP A 941 10.56 10.84 38.76
C ASP A 941 9.88 9.46 38.64
N GLY A 942 8.93 9.34 37.70
CA GLY A 942 8.21 8.10 37.37
C GLY A 942 6.88 7.95 38.10
N VAL A 943 6.45 8.96 38.86
CA VAL A 943 5.22 8.96 39.66
C VAL A 943 4.56 10.34 39.61
N VAL A 944 3.25 10.38 39.32
CA VAL A 944 2.48 11.64 39.41
C VAL A 944 2.08 11.91 40.86
N ASP A 945 2.78 12.81 41.55
CA ASP A 945 2.74 13.04 43.00
C ASP A 945 2.46 14.52 43.34
N ILE A 946 2.55 14.90 44.62
CA ILE A 946 2.46 16.29 45.05
C ILE A 946 3.66 17.13 44.57
N ALA A 947 4.78 16.52 44.17
CA ALA A 947 5.94 17.18 43.59
C ALA A 947 5.59 17.91 42.29
N ASP A 948 4.85 17.26 41.40
CA ASP A 948 4.41 17.81 40.11
C ASP A 948 3.37 18.91 40.31
N TYR A 949 2.43 18.73 41.25
CA TYR A 949 1.55 19.82 41.67
C TYR A 949 2.33 21.05 42.17
N ASN A 950 3.48 20.86 42.84
CA ASN A 950 4.34 21.98 43.24
C ASN A 950 5.08 22.58 42.04
N ARG A 951 5.41 21.80 40.99
CA ARG A 951 5.94 22.31 39.72
C ARG A 951 4.90 23.19 39.01
N TRP A 952 3.72 22.64 38.78
CA TRP A 952 2.57 23.35 38.21
C TRP A 952 2.19 24.60 39.01
N ALA A 953 2.14 24.54 40.34
CA ALA A 953 1.81 25.70 41.18
C ALA A 953 2.90 26.79 41.20
N VAL A 954 4.11 26.50 40.70
CA VAL A 954 5.20 27.48 40.50
C VAL A 954 5.18 28.06 39.08
N GLU A 955 4.84 27.25 38.07
CA GLU A 955 4.82 27.64 36.65
C GLU A 955 3.46 28.14 36.14
N TYR A 956 2.40 28.08 36.94
CA TYR A 956 1.05 28.56 36.60
C TYR A 956 1.02 30.01 36.06
N GLY A 957 0.54 30.16 34.84
CA GLY A 957 0.51 31.42 34.08
C GLY A 957 1.71 31.62 33.14
N SER A 958 2.58 30.62 32.98
CA SER A 958 3.64 30.61 31.96
C SER A 958 3.06 30.32 30.57
N THR A 959 3.62 30.94 29.55
CA THR A 959 3.18 30.82 28.14
C THR A 959 4.38 30.71 27.21
N VAL A 960 4.38 29.75 26.28
CA VAL A 960 5.32 29.73 25.15
C VAL A 960 4.79 30.63 24.03
N ALA A 961 5.65 31.40 23.37
CA ALA A 961 5.25 32.22 22.23
C ALA A 961 4.97 31.31 21.00
N PRO A 962 3.80 31.39 20.35
CA PRO A 962 3.38 30.39 19.37
C PRO A 962 4.02 30.57 18.00
N SER A 963 4.55 29.48 17.44
CA SER A 963 4.82 29.37 16.00
C SER A 963 3.51 29.15 15.24
N ALA A 964 3.30 29.89 14.15
CA ALA A 964 1.98 30.04 13.52
C ALA A 964 1.67 28.96 12.47
N SER A 965 1.34 27.73 12.91
CA SER A 965 0.79 26.70 12.02
C SER A 965 -0.73 26.89 11.80
N MET A 966 -1.20 26.65 10.57
CA MET A 966 -2.63 26.76 10.22
C MET A 966 -3.36 25.45 10.55
N ALA A 967 -4.07 25.42 11.67
CA ALA A 967 -4.89 24.28 12.07
C ALA A 967 -6.01 23.96 11.05
N ILE A 968 -5.97 22.74 10.50
CA ILE A 968 -7.05 22.16 9.68
C ILE A 968 -8.10 21.55 10.64
N PRO A 969 -9.38 21.96 10.62
CA PRO A 969 -10.35 21.49 11.62
C PRO A 969 -10.83 20.05 11.38
N GLU A 970 -10.73 19.21 12.42
CA GLU A 970 -11.20 17.83 12.39
C GLU A 970 -12.75 17.67 12.35
N PRO A 971 -13.27 16.48 11.95
CA PRO A 971 -14.68 16.31 11.56
C PRO A 971 -15.73 16.62 12.64
N ALA A 972 -15.38 16.58 13.93
CA ALA A 972 -16.30 16.89 15.03
C ALA A 972 -16.81 18.34 14.98
N SER A 973 -16.02 19.28 14.44
CA SER A 973 -16.31 20.72 14.44
C SER A 973 -17.56 21.09 13.64
N LEU A 974 -17.87 20.36 12.55
CA LEU A 974 -19.01 20.64 11.67
C LEU A 974 -20.37 20.34 12.33
N VAL A 975 -20.44 19.30 13.15
CA VAL A 975 -21.67 18.88 13.85
C VAL A 975 -22.00 19.85 15.00
N ALA A 976 -20.99 20.31 15.74
CA ALA A 976 -21.18 21.31 16.79
C ALA A 976 -21.57 22.69 16.23
N THR A 977 -20.91 23.15 15.17
CA THR A 977 -21.11 24.50 14.60
C THR A 977 -22.51 24.67 14.00
N THR A 978 -23.02 23.65 13.31
CA THR A 978 -24.39 23.66 12.75
C THR A 978 -25.47 23.68 13.84
N LEU A 979 -25.23 23.06 14.99
CA LEU A 979 -26.14 23.09 16.13
C LEU A 979 -26.09 24.43 16.89
N ALA A 980 -24.90 25.03 17.04
CA ALA A 980 -24.72 26.31 17.73
C ALA A 980 -25.38 27.49 16.99
N LEU A 981 -25.29 27.52 15.65
CA LEU A 981 -25.92 28.56 14.82
C LEU A 981 -27.45 28.58 14.92
N LEU A 982 -28.09 27.48 15.30
CA LEU A 982 -29.54 27.41 15.56
C LEU A 982 -29.95 27.96 16.94
N LEU A 983 -29.00 28.17 17.86
CA LEU A 983 -29.27 28.53 19.26
C LEU A 983 -28.78 29.93 19.65
N ALA A 984 -27.80 30.50 18.95
CA ALA A 984 -27.23 31.82 19.25
C ALA A 984 -28.15 33.04 18.95
N GLY A 985 -29.40 32.82 18.50
CA GLY A 985 -30.33 33.86 18.07
C GLY A 985 -31.01 34.70 19.17
N SER A 986 -30.47 34.77 20.39
CA SER A 986 -31.06 35.56 21.49
C SER A 986 -30.05 35.88 22.61
N THR A 987 -29.55 37.12 22.64
CA THR A 987 -28.84 37.69 23.81
C THR A 987 -29.60 38.90 24.36
N MET A 988 -29.61 39.06 25.69
CA MET A 988 -29.60 40.34 26.46
C MET A 988 -30.02 40.15 27.94
N ALA A 989 -29.08 39.61 28.75
CA ALA A 989 -28.68 40.04 30.11
C ALA A 989 -29.68 40.36 31.27
N ALA A 990 -29.08 40.48 32.48
CA ALA A 990 -29.59 41.07 33.75
C ALA A 990 -30.24 40.11 34.78
N PRO A 991 -30.10 40.36 36.12
CA PRO A 991 -29.71 39.28 37.05
C PRO A 991 -30.63 39.15 38.31
N PRO A 992 -30.23 38.84 39.58
CA PRO A 992 -30.90 37.77 40.33
C PRO A 992 -31.77 38.20 41.53
N ILE A 993 -32.75 37.33 41.88
CA ILE A 993 -33.26 37.03 43.24
C ILE A 993 -33.76 38.22 44.11
N LYS A 994 -35.10 38.37 44.29
CA LYS A 994 -35.87 37.95 45.51
C LYS A 994 -37.37 38.30 45.44
N ILE A 995 -38.12 37.91 46.48
CA ILE A 995 -39.61 37.84 46.53
C ILE A 995 -40.20 38.98 47.39
N MET A 996 -41.25 39.69 46.93
CA MET A 996 -42.55 39.88 47.64
C MET A 996 -43.54 40.90 47.02
N TYR A 997 -44.80 40.45 46.86
CA TYR A 997 -46.10 41.17 46.93
C TYR A 997 -46.22 42.69 46.65
N ARG A 998 -47.12 43.04 45.70
CA ARG A 998 -48.43 43.71 46.00
C ARG A 998 -49.42 43.74 44.82
N LYS A 999 -50.72 43.75 45.15
CA LYS A 999 -51.89 44.13 44.33
C LYS A 999 -52.47 45.44 44.91
N PRO A 1000 -53.42 46.14 44.26
CA PRO A 1000 -53.62 46.37 42.81
C PRO A 1000 -53.88 47.88 42.51
N LEU A 1001 -54.18 48.27 41.25
CA LEU A 1001 -55.38 49.04 40.83
C LEU A 1001 -55.24 49.75 39.46
N ALA A 1002 -56.40 50.10 38.90
CA ALA A 1002 -56.68 51.07 37.81
C ALA A 1002 -56.32 50.69 36.35
N ASN A 1003 -57.38 50.66 35.53
CA ASN A 1003 -57.40 50.72 34.05
C ASN A 1003 -57.50 52.21 33.64
N PRO A 1004 -57.07 52.65 32.44
CA PRO A 1004 -57.84 52.37 31.20
C PRO A 1004 -56.98 52.13 29.93
N ALA A 1005 -57.66 51.69 28.85
CA ALA A 1005 -57.40 51.86 27.40
C ALA A 1005 -55.94 52.02 26.89
N ASP A 1006 -55.49 51.29 25.88
CA ASP A 1006 -56.01 51.40 24.50
C ASP A 1006 -55.82 50.16 23.60
N GLU A 1007 -56.44 50.25 22.41
CA GLU A 1007 -56.24 49.57 21.11
C GLU A 1007 -55.46 48.23 21.01
N GLN A 1008 -56.11 47.23 20.40
CA GLN A 1008 -55.51 45.94 20.05
C GLN A 1008 -54.63 46.00 18.77
N GLY A 1009 -53.42 46.52 18.90
CA GLY A 1009 -52.39 46.36 17.86
C GLY A 1009 -51.80 44.95 17.87
N PHE A 1010 -52.06 44.15 16.82
CA PHE A 1010 -51.37 42.88 16.60
C PHE A 1010 -49.89 43.15 16.30
N THR A 1011 -48.97 42.61 17.10
CA THR A 1011 -47.56 42.99 16.99
C THR A 1011 -46.90 42.38 15.76
N LEU A 1012 -45.88 43.07 15.23
CA LEU A 1012 -45.08 42.56 14.12
C LEU A 1012 -44.39 41.23 14.48
N VAL A 1013 -44.09 41.02 15.77
CA VAL A 1013 -43.51 39.78 16.33
C VAL A 1013 -44.53 38.64 16.29
N GLU A 1014 -45.78 38.87 16.73
CA GLU A 1014 -46.83 37.83 16.63
C GLU A 1014 -47.11 37.44 15.17
N LEU A 1015 -47.10 38.41 14.25
CA LEU A 1015 -47.21 38.12 12.81
C LEU A 1015 -46.05 37.26 12.30
N LEU A 1016 -44.81 37.63 12.64
CA LEU A 1016 -43.60 36.89 12.28
C LEU A 1016 -43.62 35.45 12.83
N VAL A 1017 -44.02 35.26 14.09
CA VAL A 1017 -44.14 33.94 14.72
C VAL A 1017 -45.21 33.10 14.02
N VAL A 1018 -46.38 33.67 13.69
CA VAL A 1018 -47.44 32.94 12.98
C VAL A 1018 -47.01 32.50 11.59
N ILE A 1019 -46.37 33.37 10.80
CA ILE A 1019 -45.89 32.98 9.46
C ILE A 1019 -44.70 32.00 9.52
N ALA A 1020 -43.84 32.09 10.54
CA ALA A 1020 -42.77 31.13 10.77
C ALA A 1020 -43.32 29.74 11.11
N ILE A 1021 -44.31 29.64 12.01
CA ILE A 1021 -44.98 28.37 12.34
C ILE A 1021 -45.65 27.77 11.09
N ILE A 1022 -46.35 28.58 10.29
CA ILE A 1022 -46.96 28.11 9.03
C ILE A 1022 -45.89 27.64 8.04
N GLY A 1023 -44.77 28.37 7.93
CA GLY A 1023 -43.63 27.99 7.08
C GLY A 1023 -43.02 26.63 7.48
N ILE A 1024 -42.77 26.42 8.77
CA ILE A 1024 -42.26 25.15 9.32
C ILE A 1024 -43.25 24.00 9.05
N LEU A 1025 -44.55 24.21 9.30
CA LEU A 1025 -45.57 23.20 9.05
C LEU A 1025 -45.66 22.83 7.56
N VAL A 1026 -45.58 23.80 6.65
CA VAL A 1026 -45.57 23.54 5.20
C VAL A 1026 -44.28 22.83 4.77
N ALA A 1027 -43.13 23.23 5.29
CA ALA A 1027 -41.84 22.61 5.00
C ALA A 1027 -41.77 21.13 5.43
N LEU A 1028 -42.42 20.77 6.54
CA LEU A 1028 -42.51 19.37 7.00
C LEU A 1028 -43.55 18.56 6.21
N LEU A 1029 -44.66 19.17 5.78
CA LEU A 1029 -45.74 18.47 5.07
C LEU A 1029 -45.44 18.22 3.58
N LEU A 1030 -44.70 19.11 2.91
CA LEU A 1030 -44.45 18.97 1.47
C LEU A 1030 -43.66 17.70 1.09
N PRO A 1031 -42.54 17.35 1.76
CA PRO A 1031 -41.80 16.11 1.48
C PRO A 1031 -42.62 14.86 1.78
N ALA A 1032 -43.36 14.85 2.90
CA ALA A 1032 -44.19 13.73 3.31
C ALA A 1032 -45.29 13.40 2.29
N VAL A 1033 -45.91 14.42 1.68
CA VAL A 1033 -46.91 14.23 0.60
C VAL A 1033 -46.30 13.65 -0.67
N GLN A 1034 -45.06 14.02 -1.03
CA GLN A 1034 -44.38 13.46 -2.20
C GLN A 1034 -43.91 12.02 -1.94
N ALA A 1035 -43.37 11.73 -0.74
CA ALA A 1035 -43.02 10.36 -0.33
C ALA A 1035 -44.25 9.43 -0.34
N ALA A 1036 -45.40 9.88 0.17
CA ALA A 1036 -46.64 9.12 0.11
C ALA A 1036 -47.14 8.87 -1.33
N ARG A 1037 -46.95 9.82 -2.25
CA ARG A 1037 -47.25 9.65 -3.68
C ARG A 1037 -46.33 8.64 -4.35
N GLU A 1038 -45.04 8.63 -4.04
CA GLU A 1038 -44.09 7.68 -4.63
C GLU A 1038 -44.28 6.27 -4.06
N ALA A 1039 -44.59 6.14 -2.77
CA ALA A 1039 -45.01 4.86 -2.18
C ALA A 1039 -46.27 4.30 -2.86
N ALA A 1040 -47.26 5.15 -3.16
CA ALA A 1040 -48.45 4.75 -3.91
C ALA A 1040 -48.14 4.31 -5.35
N ARG A 1041 -47.22 5.01 -6.05
CA ARG A 1041 -46.70 4.61 -7.37
C ARG A 1041 -45.98 3.27 -7.31
N ARG A 1042 -45.05 3.06 -6.36
CA ARG A 1042 -44.37 1.77 -6.15
C ARG A 1042 -45.38 0.65 -5.94
N THR A 1043 -46.42 0.89 -5.13
CA THR A 1043 -47.50 -0.08 -4.90
C THR A 1043 -48.29 -0.39 -6.19
N GLN A 1044 -48.56 0.61 -7.05
CA GLN A 1044 -49.21 0.39 -8.33
C GLN A 1044 -48.32 -0.43 -9.29
N CYS A 1045 -47.04 -0.06 -9.45
CA CYS A 1045 -46.10 -0.75 -10.34
C CYS A 1045 -45.87 -2.21 -9.92
N VAL A 1046 -45.69 -2.47 -8.61
CA VAL A 1046 -45.54 -3.83 -8.07
C VAL A 1046 -46.78 -4.68 -8.34
N ASN A 1047 -47.99 -4.11 -8.23
CA ASN A 1047 -49.22 -4.82 -8.59
C ASN A 1047 -49.33 -5.09 -10.10
N GLN A 1048 -48.91 -4.16 -10.96
CA GLN A 1048 -48.89 -4.36 -12.42
C GLN A 1048 -47.91 -5.49 -12.82
N LEU A 1049 -46.67 -5.44 -12.31
CA LEU A 1049 -45.67 -6.51 -12.52
C LEU A 1049 -46.19 -7.87 -12.03
N LYS A 1050 -46.89 -7.90 -10.88
CA LYS A 1050 -47.52 -9.12 -10.37
C LYS A 1050 -48.59 -9.68 -11.31
N GLN A 1051 -49.42 -8.84 -11.94
CA GLN A 1051 -50.39 -9.31 -12.94
C GLN A 1051 -49.69 -9.85 -14.19
N MET A 1052 -48.61 -9.22 -14.65
CA MET A 1052 -47.81 -9.70 -15.79
C MET A 1052 -47.16 -11.05 -15.48
N GLY A 1053 -46.59 -11.23 -14.28
CA GLY A 1053 -46.07 -12.52 -13.82
C GLY A 1053 -47.14 -13.61 -13.74
N LEU A 1054 -48.34 -13.29 -13.22
CA LEU A 1054 -49.48 -14.20 -13.21
C LEU A 1054 -49.96 -14.54 -14.62
N ALA A 1055 -49.93 -13.59 -15.56
CA ALA A 1055 -50.26 -13.82 -16.96
C ALA A 1055 -49.26 -14.78 -17.65
N CYS A 1056 -47.96 -14.63 -17.40
CA CYS A 1056 -46.94 -15.59 -17.84
C CYS A 1056 -47.16 -17.00 -17.26
N GLN A 1057 -47.48 -17.10 -15.97
CA GLN A 1057 -47.77 -18.39 -15.31
C GLN A 1057 -49.08 -19.03 -15.81
N ASN A 1058 -50.11 -18.25 -16.08
CA ASN A 1058 -51.37 -18.74 -16.67
C ASN A 1058 -51.17 -19.25 -18.09
N LEU A 1059 -50.31 -18.60 -18.89
CA LEU A 1059 -49.90 -19.09 -20.20
C LEU A 1059 -49.16 -20.43 -20.08
N ALA A 1060 -48.17 -20.52 -19.17
CA ALA A 1060 -47.41 -21.74 -18.92
C ALA A 1060 -48.30 -22.90 -18.48
N ASN A 1061 -49.22 -22.67 -17.53
CA ASN A 1061 -50.20 -23.68 -17.07
C ASN A 1061 -51.17 -24.13 -18.18
N THR A 1062 -51.52 -23.25 -19.11
CA THR A 1062 -52.45 -23.58 -20.21
C THR A 1062 -51.78 -24.35 -21.34
N TYR A 1063 -50.53 -24.01 -21.67
CA TYR A 1063 -49.87 -24.45 -22.90
C TYR A 1063 -48.62 -25.34 -22.69
N ASN A 1064 -48.14 -25.47 -21.45
CA ASN A 1064 -46.95 -26.22 -21.01
C ASN A 1064 -45.61 -25.68 -21.55
N PHE A 1065 -45.48 -24.36 -21.68
CA PHE A 1065 -44.21 -23.64 -21.90
C PHE A 1065 -44.39 -22.15 -21.55
N PHE A 1066 -43.32 -21.47 -21.13
CA PHE A 1066 -43.35 -20.04 -20.84
C PHE A 1066 -43.40 -19.18 -22.12
N PRO A 1067 -43.87 -17.91 -22.03
CA PRO A 1067 -43.90 -17.00 -23.18
C PRO A 1067 -42.50 -16.83 -23.80
N THR A 1068 -42.40 -16.84 -25.13
CA THR A 1068 -41.10 -16.76 -25.82
C THR A 1068 -40.67 -15.31 -26.10
N GLY A 1069 -39.39 -15.08 -26.38
CA GLY A 1069 -38.89 -13.77 -26.85
C GLY A 1069 -39.40 -13.35 -28.24
N GLY A 1070 -40.12 -14.23 -28.93
CA GLY A 1070 -40.41 -14.15 -30.37
C GLY A 1070 -39.39 -14.94 -31.20
N ASP A 1071 -39.62 -15.06 -32.50
CA ASP A 1071 -38.71 -15.80 -33.41
C ASP A 1071 -37.77 -14.89 -34.22
N LYS A 1072 -38.08 -13.60 -34.32
CA LYS A 1072 -37.33 -12.60 -35.10
C LYS A 1072 -37.43 -11.21 -34.45
N ARG A 1073 -36.47 -10.34 -34.76
CA ARG A 1073 -36.59 -8.89 -34.50
C ARG A 1073 -37.63 -8.30 -35.46
N TRP A 1074 -38.49 -7.42 -34.96
CA TRP A 1074 -39.56 -6.73 -35.72
C TRP A 1074 -40.47 -7.66 -36.58
N PRO A 1075 -41.15 -8.66 -35.97
CA PRO A 1075 -41.99 -9.59 -36.70
C PRO A 1075 -43.35 -8.98 -37.06
N ASN A 1076 -43.60 -8.68 -38.35
CA ASN A 1076 -44.93 -8.26 -38.82
C ASN A 1076 -46.00 -9.30 -38.42
N ILE A 1077 -47.07 -8.86 -37.76
CA ILE A 1077 -48.13 -9.72 -37.23
C ILE A 1077 -48.77 -10.64 -38.28
N GLU A 1078 -48.87 -10.17 -39.52
CA GLU A 1078 -49.44 -10.89 -40.68
C GLU A 1078 -48.72 -12.21 -41.01
N ASN A 1079 -47.43 -12.33 -40.68
CA ASN A 1079 -46.67 -13.58 -40.83
C ASN A 1079 -47.11 -14.66 -39.82
N TYR A 1080 -47.83 -14.28 -38.77
CA TYR A 1080 -48.21 -15.14 -37.64
C TYR A 1080 -49.72 -15.19 -37.39
N VAL A 1081 -50.50 -14.87 -38.43
CA VAL A 1081 -51.97 -14.98 -38.48
C VAL A 1081 -52.37 -16.02 -39.53
N ARG A 1082 -53.35 -16.87 -39.20
CA ARG A 1082 -53.86 -17.92 -40.09
C ARG A 1082 -55.39 -17.95 -40.11
N GLY A 1083 -55.97 -17.25 -41.08
CA GLY A 1083 -57.43 -17.13 -41.22
C GLY A 1083 -58.00 -16.25 -40.11
N ASP A 1084 -57.59 -14.99 -40.12
CA ASP A 1084 -58.04 -13.91 -39.23
C ASP A 1084 -57.89 -14.19 -37.73
N ASN A 1085 -57.01 -15.13 -37.36
CA ASN A 1085 -56.69 -15.51 -35.98
C ASN A 1085 -55.17 -15.65 -35.80
N PRO A 1086 -54.56 -15.16 -34.70
CA PRO A 1086 -53.16 -15.42 -34.38
C PRO A 1086 -52.84 -16.91 -34.27
N ASN A 1087 -51.63 -17.31 -34.65
CA ASN A 1087 -51.18 -18.72 -34.73
C ASN A 1087 -51.13 -19.49 -33.39
N GLY A 1088 -51.48 -18.87 -32.26
CA GLY A 1088 -51.30 -19.43 -30.91
C GLY A 1088 -49.84 -19.52 -30.47
N PRO A 1089 -49.54 -19.59 -29.16
CA PRO A 1089 -48.21 -19.32 -28.64
C PRO A 1089 -47.11 -20.31 -29.05
N LYS A 1090 -47.45 -21.50 -29.59
CA LYS A 1090 -46.47 -22.45 -30.16
C LYS A 1090 -45.93 -22.06 -31.55
N THR A 1091 -46.63 -21.16 -32.23
CA THR A 1091 -46.36 -20.76 -33.63
C THR A 1091 -46.49 -19.24 -33.81
N GLN A 1092 -46.40 -18.50 -32.70
CA GLN A 1092 -46.43 -17.05 -32.64
C GLN A 1092 -44.98 -16.52 -32.60
N GLY A 1093 -44.62 -15.68 -33.57
CA GLY A 1093 -43.31 -15.03 -33.65
C GLY A 1093 -43.23 -13.70 -32.91
N LEU A 1094 -44.38 -13.10 -32.57
CA LEU A 1094 -44.45 -11.95 -31.67
C LEU A 1094 -44.05 -12.36 -30.25
N GLY A 1095 -43.24 -11.53 -29.60
CA GLY A 1095 -42.67 -11.81 -28.29
C GLY A 1095 -43.67 -11.81 -27.12
N TRP A 1096 -43.16 -12.18 -25.94
CA TRP A 1096 -43.90 -12.46 -24.71
C TRP A 1096 -45.04 -11.48 -24.40
N ALA A 1097 -44.80 -10.18 -24.58
CA ALA A 1097 -45.77 -9.12 -24.29
C ALA A 1097 -47.08 -9.27 -25.09
N PHE A 1098 -47.01 -9.72 -26.35
CA PHE A 1098 -48.21 -10.03 -27.14
C PHE A 1098 -48.86 -11.35 -26.69
N GLN A 1099 -48.04 -12.36 -26.39
CA GLN A 1099 -48.50 -13.70 -26.02
C GLN A 1099 -49.33 -13.69 -24.72
N ILE A 1100 -49.01 -12.80 -23.77
CA ILE A 1100 -49.73 -12.70 -22.49
C ILE A 1100 -51.01 -11.85 -22.53
N LEU A 1101 -51.28 -11.11 -23.61
CA LEU A 1101 -52.45 -10.20 -23.69
C LEU A 1101 -53.81 -10.88 -23.32
N PRO A 1102 -54.13 -12.11 -23.74
CA PRO A 1102 -55.39 -12.76 -23.35
C PRO A 1102 -55.54 -12.97 -21.84
N TYR A 1103 -54.40 -13.10 -21.13
CA TYR A 1103 -54.31 -13.30 -19.67
C TYR A 1103 -54.19 -11.98 -18.89
N LEU A 1104 -54.05 -10.85 -19.59
CA LEU A 1104 -54.18 -9.48 -19.06
C LEU A 1104 -55.56 -8.87 -19.37
N GLU A 1105 -56.52 -9.69 -19.80
CA GLU A 1105 -57.85 -9.30 -20.31
C GLU A 1105 -57.85 -8.48 -21.62
N GLU A 1106 -56.68 -8.10 -22.15
CA GLU A 1106 -56.45 -7.29 -23.38
C GLU A 1106 -56.73 -8.03 -24.71
N ASN A 1107 -57.86 -8.74 -24.74
CA ASN A 1107 -58.34 -9.51 -25.88
C ASN A 1107 -58.67 -8.64 -27.10
N ALA A 1108 -58.95 -7.35 -26.91
CA ALA A 1108 -59.14 -6.39 -28.00
C ALA A 1108 -57.83 -6.16 -28.79
N ILE A 1109 -56.72 -6.00 -28.09
CA ILE A 1109 -55.38 -5.79 -28.70
C ILE A 1109 -54.86 -7.10 -29.30
N HIS A 1110 -55.05 -8.23 -28.60
CA HIS A 1110 -54.71 -9.56 -29.14
C HIS A 1110 -55.53 -9.95 -30.37
N GLY A 1111 -56.70 -9.33 -30.57
CA GLY A 1111 -57.57 -9.55 -31.74
C GLY A 1111 -57.14 -8.79 -33.01
N LEU A 1112 -56.09 -7.98 -32.96
CA LEU A 1112 -55.54 -7.28 -34.13
C LEU A 1112 -54.77 -8.25 -35.03
N THR A 1113 -54.95 -8.15 -36.35
CA THR A 1113 -54.47 -9.14 -37.32
C THR A 1113 -53.59 -8.58 -38.44
N THR A 1114 -53.48 -7.27 -38.57
CA THR A 1114 -52.67 -6.57 -39.59
C THR A 1114 -51.78 -5.51 -38.94
N GLN A 1115 -50.60 -5.24 -39.53
CA GLN A 1115 -49.67 -4.29 -38.93
C GLN A 1115 -50.27 -2.88 -38.88
N ALA A 1116 -50.95 -2.48 -39.97
CA ALA A 1116 -51.65 -1.21 -40.06
C ALA A 1116 -52.87 -1.05 -39.12
N ALA A 1117 -53.24 -2.09 -38.36
CA ALA A 1117 -54.24 -2.01 -37.28
C ALA A 1117 -53.61 -2.10 -35.87
N LEU A 1118 -52.31 -2.38 -35.78
CA LEU A 1118 -51.48 -2.19 -34.58
C LEU A 1118 -50.89 -0.77 -34.53
N ASP A 1119 -50.63 -0.19 -35.70
CA ASP A 1119 -50.03 1.14 -35.88
C ASP A 1119 -51.04 2.31 -35.79
N ALA A 1120 -52.34 2.04 -35.51
CA ALA A 1120 -53.47 2.97 -35.70
C ALA A 1120 -54.46 3.02 -34.53
#